data_AF-A0A3Q0CER8-F1
#
_entry.id   AF-A0A3Q0CER8-F1
#
_cell.length_a   1.000
_cell.length_b   1.000
_cell.length_c   1.000
_cell.angle_alpha   90.00
_cell.angle_beta   90.00
_cell.angle_gamma   90.00
#
_symmetry.space_group_name_H-M   'P 1'
#
loop_
_entity.id
_entity.type
_entity.pdbx_description
1 polymer ?
#
loop_
_entity_poly.entity_id
_entity_poly.type
_entity_poly.pdbx_seq_one_letter_code
_entity_poly.pdbx_strand_id
1 'polypeptide(L)'
;MNPEESSKSQPCSTHERSGVYFATGFQEAEKVALNNRSPKVLEALQKLDIQVDQAPVIAVLGSGGGLRAHIAYLGVLSEMKELGLLDAVTYLAGVSGSTWALSSFYINNGNTEGMEEELKQRYDNSWQVGESLKKAIQAARRENYSMTDFWAYFVVSRQMRDLENSNLSSIKKPVEEGMLPYPIFAAIDGDLQPDWRKRKTQKSWFEFTPHHAGYPALGAYVPITEFGSRFEDGKLVKSEPERDLTYLRGLWGSALADTDVIKKFICDMLVDLRAKLKQGHLRAAGAEIHMEAPEMPVTEALLDLMMAYVTDQNDPSIKDKLQALQQVLSAERDEFGEQKYTWLTEIVQNWNEISPKEKEQFLEYLLYCFMRTEEFHKGSMYSSMNLIRGLLQDTFTFLSKTGICCWRWEWGTVYNFLYKNGNITDEAMQSREFLHLVDAGLAINTPYPLVLPPAREAHLILSFDFSAGDPLETIRATADYCQRHAIPFPDVREDQLKEWARAPASCYILRGETGPVVMHFTLFNKDTCGDDIETWRKKYETMKLSDFYTPDLVTDLLRVSKENVQINKDSILNEIRKVAGKTGSFLGINKDCWRDTVQDVQSPRTVEIKISNNTNITFKEPLHYLQSGHVLVDPPPELSPKSTISCSFVKKSSSFQGTVGILVYQGPSAHVALLFSVPFNYALHRTEFALAIITEPVSRNLESVFDDITQGNGSPELKAAKYDLQIPQGTLKLEHDSLIIRATVSNIHVAKMDVVLETKAP
;
A
#
# COMPACT_ATOMS: atom_id res chain seq x y z
N MET A 1 56.43 -2.82 30.58
CA MET A 1 56.82 -2.33 29.24
C MET A 1 56.58 -3.47 28.26
N ASN A 2 55.50 -3.35 27.49
CA ASN A 2 55.02 -4.33 26.53
C ASN A 2 55.80 -4.24 25.21
N PRO A 3 55.94 -5.35 24.48
CA PRO A 3 56.01 -5.32 23.03
C PRO A 3 54.77 -5.99 22.41
N GLU A 4 54.02 -5.14 21.73
CA GLU A 4 53.08 -5.29 20.61
C GLU A 4 52.79 -6.72 20.07
N GLU A 5 51.52 -7.13 20.21
CA GLU A 5 50.87 -8.13 19.36
C GLU A 5 50.26 -7.44 18.13
N SER A 6 50.76 -7.77 16.93
CA SER A 6 50.10 -7.46 15.68
C SER A 6 49.07 -8.55 15.36
N SER A 7 47.80 -8.36 15.73
CA SER A 7 46.71 -9.20 15.25
C SER A 7 46.34 -8.81 13.81
N LYS A 8 46.71 -9.65 12.84
CA LYS A 8 46.20 -9.57 11.47
C LYS A 8 44.67 -9.75 11.50
N SER A 9 43.95 -8.69 11.13
CA SER A 9 42.50 -8.75 10.89
C SER A 9 42.21 -9.71 9.73
N GLN A 10 41.46 -10.77 10.02
CA GLN A 10 40.83 -11.61 9.01
C GLN A 10 39.83 -10.77 8.18
N PRO A 11 39.61 -11.09 6.89
CA PRO A 11 38.60 -10.41 6.09
C PRO A 11 37.22 -10.72 6.69
N CYS A 12 36.47 -9.67 7.01
CA CYS A 12 35.09 -9.77 7.46
C CYS A 12 34.26 -10.40 6.33
N SER A 13 33.84 -11.65 6.50
CA SER A 13 32.86 -12.27 5.63
C SER A 13 31.55 -11.47 5.74
N THR A 14 31.12 -10.85 4.65
CA THR A 14 29.83 -10.20 4.50
C THR A 14 28.72 -11.25 4.60
N HIS A 15 28.33 -11.62 5.81
CA HIS A 15 27.02 -12.22 6.03
C HIS A 15 25.99 -11.13 5.71
N GLU A 16 25.31 -11.24 4.58
CA GLU A 16 24.08 -10.47 4.32
C GLU A 16 23.16 -10.71 5.53
N ARG A 17 22.83 -9.63 6.26
CA ARG A 17 21.90 -9.70 7.38
C ARG A 17 20.55 -10.13 6.81
N SER A 18 20.14 -11.37 7.08
CA SER A 18 18.77 -11.83 6.81
C SER A 18 17.86 -11.40 7.94
N GLY A 19 16.61 -11.05 7.64
CA GLY A 19 15.64 -10.66 8.65
C GLY A 19 15.46 -9.15 8.79
N VAL A 20 14.48 -8.79 9.62
CA VAL A 20 14.21 -7.39 9.97
C VAL A 20 15.34 -6.85 10.83
N TYR A 21 15.86 -5.68 10.48
CA TYR A 21 16.84 -4.98 11.28
C TYR A 21 16.43 -3.54 11.57
N PHE A 22 16.94 -3.05 12.70
CA PHE A 22 16.71 -1.69 13.16
C PHE A 22 18.00 -0.89 13.08
N ALA A 23 17.93 0.29 12.48
CA ALA A 23 19.05 1.20 12.33
C ALA A 23 18.59 2.63 12.62
N THR A 24 19.27 3.28 13.56
CA THR A 24 19.14 4.73 13.80
C THR A 24 20.20 5.45 12.97
N GLY A 25 19.78 6.19 11.94
CA GLY A 25 20.67 6.93 11.03
C GLY A 25 21.12 6.11 9.83
N PHE A 26 22.35 6.33 9.35
CA PHE A 26 22.85 5.67 8.14
C PHE A 26 22.88 4.14 8.27
N GLN A 27 22.39 3.50 7.23
CA GLN A 27 22.56 2.06 7.06
C GLN A 27 24.00 1.73 6.71
N GLU A 28 24.48 0.56 7.15
CA GLU A 28 25.90 0.22 6.97
C GLU A 28 26.31 0.16 5.50
N ALA A 29 25.45 -0.38 4.64
CA ALA A 29 25.68 -0.41 3.20
C ALA A 29 25.70 1.00 2.57
N GLU A 30 24.82 1.91 3.04
CA GLU A 30 24.81 3.30 2.62
C GLU A 30 26.14 3.98 3.03
N LYS A 31 26.61 3.81 4.27
CA LYS A 31 27.91 4.37 4.71
C LYS A 31 29.07 3.90 3.84
N VAL A 32 29.13 2.61 3.52
CA VAL A 32 30.19 2.05 2.68
C VAL A 32 30.15 2.68 1.29
N ALA A 33 28.97 2.77 0.67
CA ALA A 33 28.81 3.41 -0.64
C ALA A 33 29.22 4.89 -0.60
N LEU A 34 28.83 5.63 0.44
CA LEU A 34 29.20 7.05 0.60
C LEU A 34 30.71 7.24 0.81
N ASN A 35 31.35 6.37 1.60
CA ASN A 35 32.80 6.40 1.81
C ASN A 35 33.56 6.17 0.50
N ASN A 36 33.05 5.30 -0.38
CA ASN A 36 33.65 5.06 -1.70
C ASN A 36 33.31 6.18 -2.70
N ARG A 37 32.14 6.82 -2.57
CA ARG A 37 31.70 7.94 -3.41
C ARG A 37 32.42 9.25 -3.10
N SER A 38 32.72 9.51 -1.83
CA SER A 38 33.31 10.79 -1.39
C SER A 38 34.61 11.17 -2.14
N PRO A 39 35.60 10.27 -2.32
CA PRO A 39 36.77 10.56 -3.16
C PRO A 39 36.44 10.87 -4.63
N LYS A 40 35.40 10.24 -5.20
CA LYS A 40 34.95 10.48 -6.58
C LYS A 40 34.32 11.87 -6.71
N VAL A 41 33.56 12.30 -5.71
CA VAL A 41 33.01 13.65 -5.63
C VAL A 41 34.13 14.68 -5.55
N LEU A 42 35.15 14.46 -4.72
CA LEU A 42 36.32 15.34 -4.65
C LEU A 42 37.05 15.46 -6.01
N GLU A 43 37.27 14.33 -6.69
CA GLU A 43 37.88 14.31 -8.02
C GLU A 43 37.04 15.07 -9.05
N ALA A 44 35.71 14.91 -9.00
CA ALA A 44 34.78 15.62 -9.88
C ALA A 44 34.80 17.14 -9.61
N LEU A 45 34.77 17.54 -8.34
CA LEU A 45 34.85 18.96 -7.95
C LEU A 45 36.18 19.58 -8.39
N GLN A 46 37.29 18.85 -8.28
CA GLN A 46 38.58 19.29 -8.79
C GLN A 46 38.55 19.54 -10.30
N LYS A 47 37.91 18.65 -11.09
CA LYS A 47 37.73 18.82 -12.54
C LYS A 47 36.82 20.00 -12.91
N LEU A 48 35.98 20.45 -11.97
CA LEU A 48 35.10 21.61 -12.09
C LEU A 48 35.73 22.91 -11.53
N ASP A 49 37.04 22.90 -11.26
CA ASP A 49 37.79 24.02 -10.67
C ASP A 49 37.25 24.44 -9.28
N ILE A 50 36.84 23.47 -8.47
CA ILE A 50 36.38 23.65 -7.09
C ILE A 50 37.30 22.85 -6.16
N GLN A 51 38.17 23.55 -5.44
CA GLN A 51 39.14 22.95 -4.50
C GLN A 51 38.55 22.91 -3.09
N VAL A 52 38.30 21.72 -2.56
CA VAL A 52 37.77 21.50 -1.21
C VAL A 52 38.43 20.32 -0.50
N ASP A 53 38.58 20.42 0.81
CA ASP A 53 39.17 19.37 1.64
C ASP A 53 38.18 18.23 1.97
N GLN A 54 36.88 18.53 1.93
CA GLN A 54 35.80 17.58 2.22
C GLN A 54 34.70 17.67 1.16
N ALA A 55 34.19 16.51 0.74
CA ALA A 55 33.11 16.43 -0.23
C ALA A 55 31.81 16.95 0.41
N PRO A 56 31.14 17.97 -0.17
CA PRO A 56 29.79 18.34 0.24
C PRO A 56 28.82 17.22 -0.15
N VAL A 57 27.79 17.01 0.68
CA VAL A 57 26.69 16.11 0.32
C VAL A 57 25.72 16.85 -0.60
N ILE A 58 25.68 16.46 -1.87
CA ILE A 58 24.80 17.05 -2.88
C ILE A 58 23.74 16.01 -3.26
N ALA A 59 22.47 16.39 -3.19
CA ALA A 59 21.35 15.53 -3.58
C ALA A 59 20.61 16.13 -4.77
N VAL A 60 20.22 15.29 -5.72
CA VAL A 60 19.33 15.64 -6.82
C VAL A 60 18.01 14.92 -6.65
N LEU A 61 16.91 15.67 -6.72
CA LEU A 61 15.56 15.18 -6.46
C LEU A 61 14.72 15.37 -7.73
N GLY A 62 14.05 14.31 -8.16
CA GLY A 62 13.06 14.36 -9.25
C GLY A 62 11.64 14.19 -8.73
N SER A 63 10.76 15.14 -9.07
CA SER A 63 9.33 15.07 -8.73
C SER A 63 8.59 14.01 -9.54
N GLY A 64 7.34 13.71 -9.17
CA GLY A 64 6.47 12.87 -10.00
C GLY A 64 5.86 13.57 -11.21
N GLY A 65 5.33 12.79 -12.15
CA GLY A 65 4.71 13.32 -13.38
C GLY A 65 4.60 12.33 -14.54
N GLY A 66 4.51 11.02 -14.26
CA GLY A 66 4.40 9.98 -15.31
C GLY A 66 5.53 10.04 -16.34
N LEU A 67 5.20 9.84 -17.62
CA LEU A 67 6.19 9.87 -18.71
C LEU A 67 6.88 11.23 -18.87
N ARG A 68 6.19 12.34 -18.57
CA ARG A 68 6.81 13.67 -18.61
C ARG A 68 7.99 13.72 -17.65
N ALA A 69 7.80 13.31 -16.40
CA ALA A 69 8.86 13.26 -15.41
C ALA A 69 9.96 12.26 -15.78
N HIS A 70 9.60 11.10 -16.34
CA HIS A 70 10.58 10.11 -16.80
C HIS A 70 11.54 10.68 -17.86
N ILE A 71 10.99 11.26 -18.93
CA ILE A 71 11.79 11.81 -20.04
C ILE A 71 12.58 13.03 -19.56
N ALA A 72 11.93 13.96 -18.86
CA ALA A 72 12.57 15.18 -18.39
C ALA A 72 13.71 14.90 -17.39
N TYR A 73 13.53 13.93 -16.48
CA TYR A 73 14.59 13.62 -15.52
C TYR A 73 15.79 12.92 -16.19
N LEU A 74 15.57 12.09 -17.20
CA LEU A 74 16.66 11.53 -17.99
C LEU A 74 17.43 12.62 -18.76
N GLY A 75 16.74 13.63 -19.29
CA GLY A 75 17.39 14.80 -19.89
C GLY A 75 18.21 15.60 -18.87
N VAL A 76 17.67 15.84 -17.67
CA VAL A 76 18.42 16.47 -16.55
C VAL A 76 19.69 15.68 -16.22
N LEU A 77 19.59 14.36 -16.02
CA LEU A 77 20.73 13.52 -15.67
C LEU A 77 21.78 13.50 -16.79
N SER A 78 21.33 13.52 -18.05
CA SER A 78 22.22 13.57 -19.20
C SER A 78 22.99 14.87 -19.29
N GLU A 79 22.31 16.02 -19.18
CA GLU A 79 22.99 17.33 -19.18
C GLU A 79 23.93 17.45 -17.98
N MET A 80 23.50 17.03 -16.78
CA MET A 80 24.39 17.03 -15.62
C MET A 80 25.65 16.19 -15.84
N LYS A 81 25.55 15.07 -16.58
CA LYS A 81 26.71 14.26 -16.94
C LYS A 81 27.61 14.96 -17.95
N GLU A 82 27.04 15.52 -19.02
CA GLU A 82 27.78 16.29 -20.04
C GLU A 82 28.54 17.48 -19.43
N LEU A 83 27.96 18.11 -18.40
CA LEU A 83 28.57 19.23 -17.68
C LEU A 83 29.53 18.81 -16.56
N GLY A 84 29.72 17.52 -16.32
CA GLY A 84 30.54 16.98 -15.23
C GLY A 84 29.96 17.17 -13.82
N LEU A 85 28.73 17.67 -13.71
CA LEU A 85 28.05 17.92 -12.44
C LEU A 85 27.58 16.63 -11.76
N LEU A 86 27.19 15.62 -12.55
CA LEU A 86 26.63 14.37 -12.01
C LEU A 86 27.65 13.59 -11.14
N ASP A 87 28.93 13.66 -11.47
CA ASP A 87 29.99 13.00 -10.71
C ASP A 87 30.22 13.66 -9.33
N ALA A 88 29.81 14.92 -9.16
CA ALA A 88 29.82 15.61 -7.88
C ALA A 88 28.59 15.31 -7.01
N VAL A 89 27.58 14.59 -7.53
CA VAL A 89 26.35 14.27 -6.80
C VAL A 89 26.57 13.05 -5.89
N THR A 90 26.05 13.16 -4.66
CA THR A 90 26.05 12.09 -3.66
C THR A 90 24.79 11.23 -3.75
N TYR A 91 23.61 11.86 -3.86
CA TYR A 91 22.32 11.18 -3.88
C TYR A 91 21.49 11.51 -5.12
N LEU A 92 20.85 10.49 -5.70
CA LEU A 92 19.74 10.67 -6.62
C LEU A 92 18.47 10.13 -5.98
N ALA A 93 17.43 10.96 -5.87
CA ALA A 93 16.15 10.56 -5.32
C ALA A 93 15.01 10.83 -6.29
N GLY A 94 13.96 9.99 -6.27
CA GLY A 94 12.81 10.15 -7.15
C GLY A 94 11.48 9.70 -6.54
N VAL A 95 10.40 10.34 -7.00
CA VAL A 95 9.00 9.96 -6.77
C VAL A 95 8.34 9.68 -8.12
N SER A 96 7.39 8.73 -8.17
CA SER A 96 6.56 8.46 -9.36
C SER A 96 7.39 8.31 -10.64
N GLY A 97 7.02 8.97 -11.74
CA GLY A 97 7.75 8.92 -13.03
C GLY A 97 9.27 9.15 -12.95
N SER A 98 9.77 9.92 -11.96
CA SER A 98 11.23 10.06 -11.75
C SER A 98 11.90 8.76 -11.28
N THR A 99 11.18 7.86 -10.60
CA THR A 99 11.67 6.51 -10.27
C THR A 99 11.85 5.64 -11.51
N TRP A 100 11.05 5.86 -12.55
CA TRP A 100 11.22 5.18 -13.84
C TRP A 100 12.50 5.63 -14.52
N ALA A 101 12.80 6.95 -14.45
CA ALA A 101 14.07 7.50 -14.95
C ALA A 101 15.27 6.96 -14.20
N LEU A 102 15.24 6.98 -12.86
CA LEU A 102 16.32 6.44 -12.06
C LEU A 102 16.56 4.95 -12.33
N SER A 103 15.50 4.14 -12.33
CA SER A 103 15.66 2.70 -12.62
C SER A 103 16.27 2.46 -14.01
N SER A 104 15.86 3.19 -15.05
CA SER A 104 16.51 3.13 -16.37
C SER A 104 17.98 3.56 -16.32
N PHE A 105 18.30 4.66 -15.62
CA PHE A 105 19.66 5.19 -15.48
C PHE A 105 20.60 4.17 -14.84
N TYR A 106 20.20 3.53 -13.75
CA TYR A 106 21.06 2.58 -13.04
C TYR A 106 21.23 1.25 -13.80
N ILE A 107 20.19 0.74 -14.45
CA ILE A 107 20.29 -0.49 -15.26
C ILE A 107 21.24 -0.31 -16.43
N ASN A 108 21.26 0.90 -17.02
CA ASN A 108 22.16 1.24 -18.11
C ASN A 108 23.54 1.71 -17.61
N ASN A 109 23.90 1.46 -16.34
CA ASN A 109 25.17 1.86 -15.73
C ASN A 109 25.51 3.35 -15.94
N GLY A 110 24.48 4.22 -15.92
CA GLY A 110 24.62 5.66 -16.14
C GLY A 110 24.96 6.07 -17.58
N ASN A 111 24.73 5.22 -18.59
CA ASN A 111 24.91 5.56 -20.00
C ASN A 111 23.79 6.49 -20.52
N THR A 112 23.90 7.79 -20.26
CA THR A 112 22.88 8.79 -20.62
C THR A 112 22.73 8.98 -22.13
N GLU A 113 23.81 8.99 -22.90
CA GLU A 113 23.78 9.10 -24.37
C GLU A 113 22.98 7.96 -25.00
N GLY A 114 23.28 6.71 -24.63
CA GLY A 114 22.57 5.55 -25.15
C GLY A 114 21.08 5.55 -24.78
N MET A 115 20.74 6.03 -23.58
CA MET A 115 19.34 6.15 -23.15
C MET A 115 18.60 7.26 -23.90
N GLU A 116 19.23 8.40 -24.18
CA GLU A 116 18.59 9.45 -24.98
C GLU A 116 18.27 8.96 -26.40
N GLU A 117 19.23 8.28 -27.05
CA GLU A 117 19.03 7.76 -28.40
C GLU A 117 17.93 6.68 -28.44
N GLU A 118 17.91 5.80 -27.45
CA GLU A 118 16.88 4.78 -27.34
C GLU A 118 15.50 5.38 -27.03
N LEU A 119 15.41 6.38 -26.15
CA LEU A 119 14.15 7.07 -25.83
C LEU A 119 13.50 7.74 -27.05
N LYS A 120 14.30 8.36 -27.93
CA LYS A 120 13.79 9.07 -29.13
C LYS A 120 13.00 8.14 -30.07
N GLN A 121 13.30 6.85 -30.07
CA GLN A 121 12.68 5.86 -30.96
C GLN A 121 11.80 4.85 -30.21
N ARG A 122 11.90 4.78 -28.88
CA ARG A 122 11.22 3.81 -28.03
C ARG A 122 9.71 3.72 -28.27
N TYR A 123 9.03 4.84 -28.46
CA TYR A 123 7.57 4.88 -28.55
C TYR A 123 7.02 4.53 -29.93
N ASP A 124 7.88 4.43 -30.95
CA ASP A 124 7.52 3.85 -32.25
C ASP A 124 7.38 2.31 -32.16
N ASN A 125 7.98 1.69 -31.13
CA ASN A 125 7.86 0.26 -30.90
C ASN A 125 6.47 -0.12 -30.39
N SER A 126 6.00 -1.29 -30.80
CA SER A 126 4.74 -1.85 -30.30
C SER A 126 4.90 -2.34 -28.86
N TRP A 127 3.84 -2.17 -28.07
CA TRP A 127 3.79 -2.71 -26.73
C TRP A 127 3.70 -4.24 -26.76
N GLN A 128 4.57 -4.90 -25.99
CA GLN A 128 4.66 -6.36 -25.89
C GLN A 128 3.56 -6.96 -24.99
N VAL A 129 2.29 -6.77 -25.40
CA VAL A 129 1.10 -7.17 -24.64
C VAL A 129 1.09 -8.66 -24.26
N GLY A 130 1.65 -9.54 -25.10
CA GLY A 130 1.72 -10.98 -24.82
C GLY A 130 2.62 -11.32 -23.62
N GLU A 131 3.80 -10.70 -23.52
CA GLU A 131 4.70 -10.89 -22.38
C GLU A 131 4.16 -10.21 -21.11
N SER A 132 3.55 -9.03 -21.27
CA SER A 132 2.82 -8.33 -20.21
C SER A 132 1.73 -9.21 -19.58
N LEU A 133 0.92 -9.87 -20.41
CA LEU A 133 -0.12 -10.77 -19.95
C LEU A 133 0.46 -11.96 -19.17
N LYS A 134 1.54 -12.59 -19.66
CA LYS A 134 2.19 -13.70 -18.94
C LYS A 134 2.71 -13.27 -17.57
N LYS A 135 3.32 -12.10 -17.48
CA LYS A 135 3.80 -11.54 -16.21
C LYS A 135 2.67 -11.25 -15.24
N ALA A 136 1.58 -10.66 -15.72
CA ALA A 136 0.40 -10.41 -14.90
C ALA A 136 -0.26 -11.71 -14.40
N ILE A 137 -0.34 -12.74 -15.26
CA ILE A 137 -0.78 -14.08 -14.90
C ILE A 137 0.14 -14.70 -13.83
N GLN A 138 1.45 -14.63 -14.01
CA GLN A 138 2.41 -15.13 -13.03
C GLN A 138 2.25 -14.41 -11.68
N ALA A 139 2.04 -13.10 -11.70
CA ALA A 139 1.79 -12.30 -10.51
C ALA A 139 0.47 -12.68 -9.81
N ALA A 140 -0.59 -12.96 -10.58
CA ALA A 140 -1.88 -13.37 -10.05
C ALA A 140 -1.87 -14.69 -9.26
N ARG A 141 -0.82 -15.50 -9.40
CA ARG A 141 -0.63 -16.71 -8.57
C ARG A 141 -0.27 -16.38 -7.12
N ARG A 142 0.19 -15.15 -6.83
CA ARG A 142 0.52 -14.71 -5.47
C ARG A 142 -0.74 -14.39 -4.67
N GLU A 143 -0.69 -14.60 -3.36
CA GLU A 143 -1.78 -14.27 -2.44
C GLU A 143 -1.98 -12.75 -2.33
N ASN A 144 -0.87 -12.00 -2.31
CA ASN A 144 -0.84 -10.55 -2.19
C ASN A 144 -0.91 -9.82 -3.54
N TYR A 145 -1.58 -10.41 -4.53
CA TYR A 145 -1.83 -9.73 -5.81
C TYR A 145 -2.72 -8.50 -5.58
N SER A 146 -2.41 -7.38 -6.22
CA SER A 146 -3.13 -6.11 -6.08
C SER A 146 -3.26 -5.38 -7.42
N MET A 147 -3.94 -4.23 -7.43
CA MET A 147 -3.99 -3.37 -8.63
C MET A 147 -2.61 -2.89 -9.08
N THR A 148 -1.61 -2.87 -8.20
CA THR A 148 -0.24 -2.53 -8.57
C THR A 148 0.35 -3.53 -9.56
N ASP A 149 0.02 -4.83 -9.44
CA ASP A 149 0.48 -5.87 -10.37
C ASP A 149 -0.09 -5.65 -11.77
N PHE A 150 -1.41 -5.42 -11.86
CA PHE A 150 -2.04 -5.04 -13.12
C PHE A 150 -1.42 -3.77 -13.69
N TRP A 151 -1.32 -2.72 -12.87
CA TRP A 151 -0.78 -1.42 -13.27
C TRP A 151 0.65 -1.52 -13.80
N ALA A 152 1.52 -2.28 -13.12
CA ALA A 152 2.89 -2.52 -13.53
C ALA A 152 2.96 -3.17 -14.92
N TYR A 153 2.29 -4.31 -15.07
CA TYR A 153 2.47 -5.15 -16.25
C TYR A 153 1.62 -4.72 -17.43
N PHE A 154 0.57 -3.92 -17.25
CA PHE A 154 -0.28 -3.44 -18.33
C PHE A 154 -0.17 -1.94 -18.62
N VAL A 155 -0.06 -1.11 -17.59
CA VAL A 155 -0.04 0.35 -17.77
C VAL A 155 1.39 0.85 -17.87
N VAL A 156 2.22 0.58 -16.86
CA VAL A 156 3.62 1.04 -16.85
C VAL A 156 4.42 0.40 -17.97
N SER A 157 4.26 -0.91 -18.23
CA SER A 157 4.95 -1.56 -19.36
C SER A 157 4.55 -0.98 -20.73
N ARG A 158 3.28 -0.60 -20.89
CA ARG A 158 2.78 0.06 -22.11
C ARG A 158 3.37 1.46 -22.23
N GLN A 159 3.35 2.22 -21.14
CA GLN A 159 3.87 3.58 -21.08
C GLN A 159 5.38 3.60 -21.34
N MET A 160 6.13 2.67 -20.77
CA MET A 160 7.58 2.57 -20.89
C MET A 160 8.04 1.81 -22.12
N ARG A 161 7.13 1.12 -22.84
CA ARG A 161 7.44 0.20 -23.95
C ARG A 161 8.52 -0.83 -23.60
N ASP A 162 8.52 -1.27 -22.34
CA ASP A 162 9.56 -2.10 -21.73
C ASP A 162 8.95 -3.02 -20.67
N LEU A 163 9.57 -4.19 -20.47
CA LEU A 163 9.30 -5.18 -19.43
C LEU A 163 10.62 -5.55 -18.75
N GLU A 164 11.15 -4.61 -17.98
CA GLU A 164 12.39 -4.80 -17.23
C GLU A 164 12.24 -5.86 -16.14
N ASN A 165 12.98 -6.95 -16.31
CA ASN A 165 12.95 -8.13 -15.45
C ASN A 165 14.02 -8.11 -14.37
N SER A 166 14.95 -7.17 -14.44
CA SER A 166 15.99 -6.99 -13.43
C SER A 166 15.38 -6.61 -12.07
N ASN A 167 16.15 -6.87 -11.03
CA ASN A 167 15.81 -6.60 -9.65
C ASN A 167 16.48 -5.31 -9.16
N LEU A 168 15.99 -4.71 -8.08
CA LEU A 168 16.62 -3.51 -7.52
C LEU A 168 17.97 -3.86 -6.87
N SER A 169 18.13 -5.09 -6.39
CA SER A 169 19.42 -5.60 -5.92
C SER A 169 20.50 -5.70 -7.01
N SER A 170 20.15 -5.75 -8.30
CA SER A 170 21.13 -5.90 -9.38
C SER A 170 21.99 -4.65 -9.60
N ILE A 171 21.51 -3.49 -9.14
CA ILE A 171 22.20 -2.19 -9.30
C ILE A 171 23.14 -1.85 -8.12
N LYS A 172 23.37 -2.77 -7.17
CA LYS A 172 24.25 -2.56 -6.00
C LYS A 172 25.69 -2.19 -6.40
N LYS A 173 26.28 -2.94 -7.33
CA LYS A 173 27.72 -2.84 -7.65
C LYS A 173 28.20 -1.42 -8.01
N PRO A 174 27.63 -0.74 -9.02
CA PRO A 174 28.10 0.61 -9.37
C PRO A 174 27.87 1.64 -8.26
N VAL A 175 26.92 1.39 -7.36
CA VAL A 175 26.64 2.24 -6.19
C VAL A 175 27.65 1.98 -5.06
N GLU A 176 27.93 0.72 -4.75
CA GLU A 176 28.90 0.32 -3.73
C GLU A 176 30.32 0.73 -4.08
N GLU A 177 30.69 0.70 -5.36
CA GLU A 177 31.98 1.16 -5.87
C GLU A 177 32.09 2.71 -5.93
N GLY A 178 31.01 3.43 -5.58
CA GLY A 178 30.94 4.89 -5.63
C GLY A 178 30.95 5.48 -7.05
N MET A 179 30.76 4.64 -8.08
CA MET A 179 30.80 5.06 -9.49
C MET A 179 29.57 5.88 -9.88
N LEU A 180 28.41 5.52 -9.35
CA LEU A 180 27.16 6.28 -9.48
C LEU A 180 26.74 6.85 -8.11
N PRO A 181 25.93 7.93 -8.07
CA PRO A 181 25.33 8.40 -6.83
C PRO A 181 24.51 7.30 -6.13
N TYR A 182 24.22 7.48 -4.85
CA TYR A 182 23.38 6.56 -4.09
C TYR A 182 21.89 6.80 -4.41
N PRO A 183 21.12 5.79 -4.90
CA PRO A 183 19.73 5.99 -5.25
C PRO A 183 18.75 5.80 -4.10
N ILE A 184 17.72 6.65 -4.08
CA ILE A 184 16.60 6.59 -3.15
C ILE A 184 15.29 6.63 -3.95
N PHE A 185 14.48 5.57 -3.85
CA PHE A 185 13.15 5.52 -4.45
C PHE A 185 12.10 5.61 -3.35
N ALA A 186 11.08 6.44 -3.57
CA ALA A 186 10.08 6.76 -2.56
C ALA A 186 8.73 6.10 -2.84
N ALA A 187 8.12 5.57 -1.78
CA ALA A 187 6.70 5.26 -1.71
C ALA A 187 6.11 5.81 -0.41
N ILE A 188 4.80 5.72 -0.28
CA ILE A 188 4.13 5.93 1.00
C ILE A 188 3.26 4.75 1.36
N ASP A 189 3.01 4.61 2.65
CA ASP A 189 2.03 3.71 3.20
C ASP A 189 0.62 4.28 3.08
N GLY A 190 -0.18 3.68 2.21
CA GLY A 190 -1.56 4.06 1.94
C GLY A 190 -2.48 3.92 3.16
N ASP A 191 -2.19 2.99 4.07
CA ASP A 191 -2.98 2.83 5.30
C ASP A 191 -2.83 4.03 6.24
N LEU A 192 -1.70 4.74 6.15
CA LEU A 192 -1.41 5.94 6.94
C LEU A 192 -1.82 7.23 6.22
N GLN A 193 -2.51 7.16 5.08
CA GLN A 193 -2.96 8.35 4.36
C GLN A 193 -3.87 9.28 5.20
N PRO A 194 -4.79 8.79 6.05
CA PRO A 194 -5.57 9.65 6.94
C PRO A 194 -4.70 10.44 7.92
N ASP A 195 -3.68 9.79 8.49
CA ASP A 195 -2.74 10.41 9.42
C ASP A 195 -1.82 11.40 8.70
N TRP A 196 -1.39 11.05 7.49
CA TRP A 196 -0.67 11.98 6.62
C TRP A 196 -1.48 13.25 6.36
N ARG A 197 -2.76 13.14 5.99
CA ARG A 197 -3.62 14.31 5.71
C ARG A 197 -3.81 15.21 6.94
N LYS A 198 -3.95 14.63 8.13
CA LYS A 198 -4.18 15.38 9.38
C LYS A 198 -2.92 16.00 9.95
N ARG A 199 -1.86 15.19 10.07
CA ARG A 199 -0.68 15.49 10.88
C ARG A 199 0.64 15.31 10.12
N LYS A 200 0.58 15.00 8.82
CA LYS A 200 1.74 14.80 7.96
C LYS A 200 2.72 13.79 8.55
N THR A 201 2.20 12.70 9.15
CA THR A 201 3.02 11.75 9.91
C THR A 201 4.21 11.25 9.09
N GLN A 202 5.35 11.20 9.76
CA GLN A 202 6.59 10.74 9.19
C GLN A 202 6.57 9.25 8.84
N LYS A 203 5.77 8.46 9.58
CA LYS A 203 5.63 7.01 9.41
C LYS A 203 5.01 6.61 8.07
N SER A 204 4.39 7.54 7.36
CA SER A 204 3.87 7.27 6.02
C SER A 204 4.96 7.03 4.99
N TRP A 205 6.18 7.57 5.18
CA TRP A 205 7.22 7.48 4.15
C TRP A 205 7.95 6.13 4.19
N PHE A 206 8.05 5.51 3.01
CA PHE A 206 8.72 4.24 2.80
C PHE A 206 9.83 4.40 1.76
N GLU A 207 11.01 3.89 2.10
CA GLU A 207 12.23 4.04 1.32
C GLU A 207 12.64 2.73 0.67
N PHE A 208 13.11 2.81 -0.57
CA PHE A 208 13.76 1.72 -1.29
C PHE A 208 15.14 2.15 -1.77
N THR A 209 16.11 1.27 -1.63
CA THR A 209 17.48 1.39 -2.15
C THR A 209 17.92 0.03 -2.72
N PRO A 210 19.08 -0.06 -3.41
CA PRO A 210 19.63 -1.34 -3.87
C PRO A 210 19.93 -2.32 -2.73
N HIS A 211 19.95 -1.84 -1.49
CA HIS A 211 20.32 -2.62 -0.32
C HIS A 211 19.09 -3.02 0.50
N HIS A 212 18.10 -2.14 0.61
CA HIS A 212 17.02 -2.31 1.58
C HIS A 212 15.70 -1.64 1.20
N ALA A 213 14.66 -2.04 1.92
CA ALA A 213 13.32 -1.47 1.88
C ALA A 213 12.83 -1.26 3.33
N GLY A 214 12.21 -0.13 3.65
CA GLY A 214 11.65 0.06 4.99
C GLY A 214 11.20 1.48 5.36
N TYR A 215 10.94 1.67 6.65
CA TYR A 215 10.41 2.90 7.24
C TYR A 215 11.50 3.67 7.98
N PRO A 216 11.98 4.81 7.44
CA PRO A 216 12.97 5.64 8.13
C PRO A 216 12.50 6.14 9.49
N ALA A 217 11.22 6.51 9.60
CA ALA A 217 10.63 6.99 10.86
C ALA A 217 10.61 5.93 11.97
N LEU A 218 10.55 4.64 11.61
CA LEU A 218 10.60 3.54 12.55
C LEU A 218 12.03 2.99 12.71
N GLY A 219 12.98 3.48 11.92
CA GLY A 219 14.32 2.93 11.79
C GLY A 219 14.33 1.45 11.38
N ALA A 220 13.28 0.97 10.71
CA ALA A 220 13.03 -0.46 10.52
C ALA A 220 13.07 -0.86 9.06
N TYR A 221 13.85 -1.89 8.74
CA TYR A 221 14.19 -2.24 7.37
C TYR A 221 14.33 -3.75 7.17
N VAL A 222 14.23 -4.16 5.92
CA VAL A 222 14.59 -5.50 5.42
C VAL A 222 15.53 -5.37 4.22
N PRO A 223 16.38 -6.38 3.95
CA PRO A 223 17.10 -6.45 2.69
C PRO A 223 16.14 -6.35 1.50
N ILE A 224 16.53 -5.65 0.44
CA ILE A 224 15.65 -5.49 -0.74
C ILE A 224 15.28 -6.83 -1.37
N THR A 225 16.16 -7.83 -1.27
CA THR A 225 15.96 -9.20 -1.75
C THR A 225 14.87 -9.95 -0.97
N GLU A 226 14.58 -9.52 0.26
CA GLU A 226 13.51 -10.08 1.11
C GLU A 226 12.22 -9.25 1.06
N PHE A 227 12.21 -8.10 0.37
CA PHE A 227 11.01 -7.28 0.21
C PHE A 227 9.87 -8.08 -0.45
N GLY A 228 8.71 -8.08 0.21
CA GLY A 228 7.54 -8.87 -0.19
C GLY A 228 7.54 -10.32 0.30
N SER A 229 8.54 -10.74 1.08
CA SER A 229 8.53 -12.01 1.81
C SER A 229 7.68 -11.92 3.08
N ARG A 230 7.23 -13.06 3.61
CA ARG A 230 6.42 -13.11 4.84
C ARG A 230 7.31 -13.15 6.07
N PHE A 231 7.03 -12.28 7.03
CA PHE A 231 7.70 -12.25 8.33
C PHE A 231 6.70 -12.38 9.47
N GLU A 232 7.17 -12.87 10.60
CA GLU A 232 6.44 -12.90 11.87
C GLU A 232 7.44 -12.75 13.03
N ASP A 233 7.16 -11.86 13.98
CA ASP A 233 8.05 -11.60 15.13
C ASP A 233 9.50 -11.26 14.69
N GLY A 234 9.61 -10.47 13.61
CA GLY A 234 10.88 -10.05 13.02
C GLY A 234 11.66 -11.15 12.27
N LYS A 235 11.11 -12.36 12.16
CA LYS A 235 11.77 -13.52 11.51
C LYS A 235 11.13 -13.82 10.17
N LEU A 236 11.96 -14.19 9.19
CA LEU A 236 11.51 -14.64 7.87
C LEU A 236 10.78 -15.98 7.99
N VAL A 237 9.48 -16.00 7.69
CA VAL A 237 8.62 -17.19 7.72
C VAL A 237 8.55 -17.87 6.36
N LYS A 238 8.41 -17.07 5.30
CA LYS A 238 8.35 -17.55 3.92
C LYS A 238 9.07 -16.58 3.00
N SER A 239 10.17 -17.03 2.41
CA SER A 239 10.88 -16.29 1.38
C SER A 239 10.06 -16.25 0.10
N GLU A 240 9.90 -15.05 -0.46
CA GLU A 240 9.34 -14.83 -1.78
C GLU A 240 10.44 -14.31 -2.72
N PRO A 241 10.38 -14.60 -4.03
CA PRO A 241 11.33 -14.02 -4.97
C PRO A 241 11.19 -12.50 -5.02
N GLU A 242 12.34 -11.81 -5.03
CA GLU A 242 12.42 -10.36 -5.18
C GLU A 242 11.59 -9.90 -6.39
N ARG A 243 10.85 -8.80 -6.20
CA ARG A 243 10.00 -8.24 -7.23
C ARG A 243 10.85 -7.58 -8.32
N ASP A 244 10.43 -7.74 -9.58
CA ASP A 244 11.11 -7.11 -10.71
C ASP A 244 10.89 -5.59 -10.73
N LEU A 245 11.76 -4.88 -11.45
CA LEU A 245 11.69 -3.42 -11.56
C LEU A 245 10.45 -2.95 -12.32
N THR A 246 9.85 -3.77 -13.18
CA THR A 246 8.55 -3.45 -13.76
C THR A 246 7.48 -3.32 -12.67
N TYR A 247 7.42 -4.26 -11.72
CA TYR A 247 6.54 -4.14 -10.55
C TYR A 247 6.87 -2.93 -9.69
N LEU A 248 8.15 -2.72 -9.35
CA LEU A 248 8.54 -1.59 -8.51
C LEU A 248 8.23 -0.23 -9.17
N ARG A 249 8.43 -0.09 -10.49
CA ARG A 249 7.98 1.07 -11.26
C ARG A 249 6.45 1.26 -11.20
N GLY A 250 5.70 0.17 -11.22
CA GLY A 250 4.25 0.17 -10.99
C GLY A 250 3.86 0.63 -9.58
N LEU A 251 4.58 0.15 -8.56
CA LEU A 251 4.37 0.53 -7.17
C LEU A 251 4.65 2.01 -6.94
N TRP A 252 5.85 2.46 -7.33
CA TRP A 252 6.28 3.84 -7.18
C TRP A 252 5.48 4.80 -8.05
N GLY A 253 4.97 4.36 -9.20
CA GLY A 253 4.20 5.13 -10.18
C GLY A 253 2.70 4.84 -10.15
N SER A 254 2.17 4.41 -9.00
CA SER A 254 0.74 4.15 -8.77
C SER A 254 -0.05 5.42 -8.45
N ALA A 255 0.43 6.64 -8.79
CA ALA A 255 -0.27 7.88 -8.50
C ALA A 255 -1.69 7.84 -9.06
N LEU A 256 -2.64 7.80 -8.13
CA LEU A 256 -4.05 7.78 -8.45
C LEU A 256 -4.51 9.21 -8.62
N ALA A 257 -4.76 9.58 -9.88
CA ALA A 257 -5.54 10.76 -10.24
C ALA A 257 -7.01 10.55 -9.83
N ASP A 258 -7.94 11.04 -10.63
CA ASP A 258 -9.37 10.79 -10.42
C ASP A 258 -9.67 9.28 -10.46
N THR A 259 -10.29 8.78 -9.39
CA THR A 259 -10.57 7.35 -9.20
C THR A 259 -11.51 6.82 -10.29
N ASP A 260 -12.50 7.60 -10.71
CA ASP A 260 -13.47 7.18 -11.71
C ASP A 260 -12.83 7.16 -13.11
N VAL A 261 -11.96 8.13 -13.41
CA VAL A 261 -11.18 8.15 -14.65
C VAL A 261 -10.26 6.92 -14.74
N ILE A 262 -9.55 6.59 -13.66
CA ILE A 262 -8.64 5.44 -13.63
C ILE A 262 -9.43 4.12 -13.71
N LYS A 263 -10.54 3.99 -12.98
CA LYS A 263 -11.43 2.82 -13.09
C LYS A 263 -11.89 2.62 -14.52
N LYS A 264 -12.38 3.68 -15.18
CA LYS A 264 -12.80 3.62 -16.58
C LYS A 264 -11.67 3.16 -17.50
N PHE A 265 -10.48 3.75 -17.35
CA PHE A 265 -9.31 3.37 -18.15
C PHE A 265 -8.92 1.89 -17.97
N ILE A 266 -8.95 1.38 -16.73
CA ILE A 266 -8.67 -0.02 -16.43
C ILE A 266 -9.75 -0.93 -17.05
N CYS A 267 -11.03 -0.58 -16.91
CA CYS A 267 -12.13 -1.31 -17.51
C CYS A 267 -12.01 -1.38 -19.04
N ASP A 268 -11.73 -0.25 -19.69
CA ASP A 268 -11.53 -0.19 -21.15
C ASP A 268 -10.38 -1.11 -21.59
N MET A 269 -9.29 -1.16 -20.81
CA MET A 269 -8.15 -2.03 -21.09
C MET A 269 -8.46 -3.53 -20.91
N LEU A 270 -9.25 -3.87 -19.88
CA LEU A 270 -9.71 -5.25 -19.67
C LEU A 270 -10.67 -5.70 -20.78
N VAL A 271 -11.53 -4.80 -21.27
CA VAL A 271 -12.42 -5.06 -22.41
C VAL A 271 -11.62 -5.28 -23.70
N ASP A 272 -10.62 -4.45 -23.98
CA ASP A 272 -9.73 -4.61 -25.14
C ASP A 272 -8.92 -5.92 -25.06
N LEU A 273 -8.35 -6.23 -23.89
CA LEU A 273 -7.64 -7.49 -23.66
C LEU A 273 -8.54 -8.70 -23.93
N ARG A 274 -9.79 -8.66 -23.44
CA ARG A 274 -10.77 -9.71 -23.68
C ARG A 274 -11.08 -9.87 -25.17
N ALA A 275 -11.28 -8.78 -25.91
CA ALA A 275 -11.53 -8.82 -27.35
C ALA A 275 -10.35 -9.47 -28.10
N LYS A 276 -9.11 -9.12 -27.72
CA LYS A 276 -7.89 -9.71 -28.29
C LYS A 276 -7.73 -11.20 -27.97
N LEU A 277 -8.12 -11.63 -26.77
CA LEU A 277 -8.14 -13.04 -26.38
C LEU A 277 -9.18 -13.84 -27.18
N LYS A 278 -10.41 -13.32 -27.35
CA LYS A 278 -11.48 -13.98 -28.11
C LYS A 278 -11.16 -14.16 -29.59
N GLN A 279 -10.46 -13.20 -30.18
CA GLN A 279 -10.11 -13.24 -31.60
C GLN A 279 -8.81 -14.02 -31.88
N GLY A 280 -8.16 -14.62 -30.86
CA GLY A 280 -6.90 -15.35 -31.03
C GLY A 280 -5.71 -14.48 -31.45
N HIS A 281 -5.81 -13.15 -31.33
CA HIS A 281 -4.78 -12.22 -31.77
C HIS A 281 -3.53 -12.22 -30.88
N LEU A 282 -3.64 -12.73 -29.65
CA LEU A 282 -2.52 -12.85 -28.73
C LEU A 282 -1.80 -14.18 -28.97
N ARG A 283 -0.73 -14.14 -29.78
CA ARG A 283 0.21 -15.25 -29.93
C ARG A 283 0.96 -15.46 -28.60
N ALA A 284 0.40 -16.25 -27.70
CA ALA A 284 1.10 -16.65 -26.49
C ALA A 284 2.28 -17.57 -26.86
N ALA A 285 3.48 -17.22 -26.39
CA ALA A 285 4.77 -17.89 -26.57
C ALA A 285 4.77 -19.28 -27.24
N GLY A 286 5.32 -19.34 -28.45
CA GLY A 286 6.10 -20.48 -28.92
C GLY A 286 5.34 -21.78 -29.25
N ALA A 287 4.03 -21.82 -29.10
CA ALA A 287 3.23 -22.92 -29.63
C ALA A 287 2.34 -22.38 -30.75
N GLU A 288 2.66 -22.76 -32.00
CA GLU A 288 1.66 -22.74 -33.08
C GLU A 288 0.52 -23.67 -32.68
N ILE A 289 -0.51 -23.13 -32.04
CA ILE A 289 -1.75 -23.85 -31.79
C ILE A 289 -2.82 -23.16 -32.62
N HIS A 290 -2.89 -23.53 -33.90
CA HIS A 290 -4.14 -23.45 -34.65
C HIS A 290 -5.04 -24.60 -34.14
N MET A 291 -5.73 -24.40 -33.02
CA MET A 291 -6.82 -25.27 -32.60
C MET A 291 -7.89 -24.42 -31.93
N GLU A 292 -9.14 -24.62 -32.35
CA GLU A 292 -10.34 -24.09 -31.68
C GLU A 292 -10.23 -24.36 -30.17
N ALA A 293 -10.22 -23.30 -29.36
CA ALA A 293 -10.17 -23.44 -27.91
C ALA A 293 -11.41 -24.26 -27.46
N PRO A 294 -11.26 -25.23 -26.55
CA PRO A 294 -12.42 -25.94 -26.02
C PRO A 294 -13.37 -24.94 -25.37
N GLU A 295 -14.65 -24.98 -25.73
CA GLU A 295 -15.68 -24.13 -25.14
C GLU A 295 -15.70 -24.38 -23.61
N MET A 296 -15.39 -23.34 -22.84
CA MET A 296 -15.45 -23.33 -21.37
C MET A 296 -16.61 -22.42 -20.94
N PRO A 297 -17.87 -22.83 -21.20
CA PRO A 297 -19.01 -21.93 -21.15
C PRO A 297 -19.26 -21.38 -19.74
N VAL A 298 -18.90 -22.11 -18.67
CA VAL A 298 -19.07 -21.65 -17.28
C VAL A 298 -18.08 -20.52 -16.98
N THR A 299 -16.81 -20.72 -17.30
CA THR A 299 -15.74 -19.75 -17.06
C THR A 299 -15.96 -18.49 -17.89
N GLU A 300 -16.41 -18.64 -19.14
CA GLU A 300 -16.74 -17.51 -20.01
C GLU A 300 -17.96 -16.74 -19.48
N ALA A 301 -19.04 -17.42 -19.11
CA ALA A 301 -20.23 -16.76 -18.56
C ALA A 301 -19.95 -16.05 -17.22
N LEU A 302 -19.10 -16.63 -16.37
CA LEU A 302 -18.69 -16.03 -15.11
C LEU A 302 -17.80 -14.80 -15.32
N LEU A 303 -16.85 -14.87 -16.27
CA LEU A 303 -16.03 -13.73 -16.64
C LEU A 303 -16.89 -12.59 -17.22
N ASP A 304 -17.87 -12.91 -18.05
CA ASP A 304 -18.79 -11.94 -18.62
C ASP A 304 -19.59 -11.22 -17.56
N LEU A 305 -20.12 -11.97 -16.59
CA LEU A 305 -20.85 -11.44 -15.45
C LEU A 305 -19.96 -10.52 -14.59
N MET A 306 -18.75 -10.97 -14.26
CA MET A 306 -17.77 -10.19 -13.51
C MET A 306 -17.42 -8.88 -14.21
N MET A 307 -17.12 -8.94 -15.51
CA MET A 307 -16.75 -7.77 -16.29
C MET A 307 -17.89 -6.75 -16.39
N ALA A 308 -19.13 -7.20 -16.59
CA ALA A 308 -20.28 -6.30 -16.60
C ALA A 308 -20.47 -5.60 -15.26
N TYR A 309 -20.41 -6.37 -14.17
CA TYR A 309 -20.60 -5.84 -12.82
C TYR A 309 -19.51 -4.86 -12.38
N VAL A 310 -18.24 -5.14 -12.71
CA VAL A 310 -17.10 -4.25 -12.40
C VAL A 310 -17.16 -2.97 -13.24
N THR A 311 -17.68 -3.04 -14.47
CA THR A 311 -17.79 -1.89 -15.38
C THR A 311 -18.91 -0.94 -14.96
N ASP A 312 -20.10 -1.48 -14.69
CA ASP A 312 -21.24 -0.72 -14.20
C ASP A 312 -22.13 -1.65 -13.35
N GLN A 313 -22.20 -1.40 -12.04
CA GLN A 313 -23.00 -2.21 -11.12
C GLN A 313 -24.50 -2.18 -11.43
N ASN A 314 -24.95 -1.19 -12.23
CA ASN A 314 -26.33 -1.03 -12.67
C ASN A 314 -26.53 -1.47 -14.14
N ASP A 315 -25.53 -2.11 -14.77
CA ASP A 315 -25.64 -2.59 -16.14
C ASP A 315 -26.84 -3.55 -16.26
N PRO A 316 -27.86 -3.21 -17.08
CA PRO A 316 -29.05 -4.03 -17.22
C PRO A 316 -28.75 -5.44 -17.75
N SER A 317 -27.62 -5.63 -18.45
CA SER A 317 -27.18 -6.93 -18.96
C SER A 317 -26.66 -7.88 -17.88
N ILE A 318 -26.40 -7.41 -16.66
CA ILE A 318 -25.93 -8.27 -15.56
C ILE A 318 -26.92 -9.40 -15.28
N LYS A 319 -28.22 -9.11 -15.30
CA LYS A 319 -29.26 -10.12 -15.07
C LYS A 319 -29.27 -11.17 -16.19
N ASP A 320 -29.10 -10.75 -17.43
CA ASP A 320 -29.02 -11.64 -18.59
C ASP A 320 -27.76 -12.52 -18.51
N LYS A 321 -26.63 -11.97 -18.04
CA LYS A 321 -25.37 -12.70 -17.85
C LYS A 321 -25.44 -13.69 -16.68
N LEU A 322 -26.13 -13.34 -15.60
CA LEU A 322 -26.47 -14.25 -14.51
C LEU A 322 -27.34 -15.41 -14.99
N GLN A 323 -28.33 -15.13 -15.84
CA GLN A 323 -29.16 -16.16 -16.47
C GLN A 323 -28.34 -17.06 -17.39
N ALA A 324 -27.43 -16.50 -18.19
CA ALA A 324 -26.54 -17.27 -19.03
C ALA A 324 -25.63 -18.20 -18.19
N LEU A 325 -25.05 -17.69 -17.10
CA LEU A 325 -24.25 -18.50 -16.17
C LEU A 325 -25.08 -19.62 -15.54
N GLN A 326 -26.30 -19.31 -15.09
CA GLN A 326 -27.24 -20.30 -14.55
C GLN A 326 -27.57 -21.39 -15.58
N GLN A 327 -27.82 -21.01 -16.84
CA GLN A 327 -28.13 -21.97 -17.92
C GLN A 327 -26.97 -22.95 -18.14
N VAL A 328 -25.74 -22.45 -18.19
CA VAL A 328 -24.57 -23.33 -18.35
C VAL A 328 -24.40 -24.26 -17.14
N LEU A 329 -24.61 -23.74 -15.92
CA LEU A 329 -24.48 -24.52 -14.68
C LEU A 329 -25.63 -25.51 -14.43
N SER A 330 -26.78 -25.30 -15.07
CA SER A 330 -27.99 -26.12 -14.88
C SER A 330 -27.82 -27.58 -15.33
N ALA A 331 -26.76 -27.87 -16.11
CA ALA A 331 -26.39 -29.20 -16.57
C ALA A 331 -25.60 -30.02 -15.52
N GLU A 332 -25.02 -29.39 -14.49
CA GLU A 332 -24.28 -30.10 -13.45
C GLU A 332 -25.24 -30.77 -12.44
N ARG A 333 -24.95 -32.02 -12.11
CA ARG A 333 -25.64 -32.80 -11.09
C ARG A 333 -24.66 -33.11 -9.96
N ASP A 334 -25.14 -33.14 -8.72
CA ASP A 334 -24.36 -33.63 -7.60
C ASP A 334 -24.29 -35.17 -7.56
N GLU A 335 -23.60 -35.71 -6.56
CA GLU A 335 -23.42 -37.17 -6.36
C GLU A 335 -24.75 -37.92 -6.16
N PHE A 336 -25.85 -37.21 -5.90
CA PHE A 336 -27.18 -37.74 -5.66
C PHE A 336 -28.14 -37.52 -6.85
N GLY A 337 -27.65 -36.92 -7.94
CA GLY A 337 -28.45 -36.65 -9.14
C GLY A 337 -29.35 -35.42 -9.04
N GLU A 338 -29.17 -34.57 -8.02
CA GLU A 338 -29.87 -33.31 -7.86
C GLU A 338 -29.13 -32.16 -8.55
N GLN A 339 -29.86 -31.08 -8.84
CA GLN A 339 -29.32 -29.93 -9.55
C GLN A 339 -28.48 -29.08 -8.59
N LYS A 340 -27.16 -29.09 -8.77
CA LYS A 340 -26.17 -28.60 -7.79
C LYS A 340 -26.28 -27.11 -7.42
N TYR A 341 -26.88 -26.28 -8.28
CA TYR A 341 -26.90 -24.82 -8.15
C TYR A 341 -28.31 -24.21 -8.14
N THR A 342 -29.29 -24.90 -7.55
CA THR A 342 -30.69 -24.42 -7.47
C THR A 342 -30.83 -23.02 -6.87
N TRP A 343 -29.97 -22.64 -5.91
CA TRP A 343 -29.91 -21.32 -5.27
C TRP A 343 -29.64 -20.14 -6.23
N LEU A 344 -28.97 -20.38 -7.37
CA LEU A 344 -28.74 -19.32 -8.37
C LEU A 344 -30.06 -18.79 -8.94
N THR A 345 -31.10 -19.61 -8.98
CA THR A 345 -32.44 -19.25 -9.47
C THR A 345 -33.07 -18.14 -8.64
N GLU A 346 -33.00 -18.26 -7.32
CA GLU A 346 -33.56 -17.28 -6.38
C GLU A 346 -32.82 -15.94 -6.48
N ILE A 347 -31.50 -15.98 -6.63
CA ILE A 347 -30.67 -14.78 -6.75
C ILE A 347 -30.90 -14.07 -8.08
N VAL A 348 -31.01 -14.81 -9.19
CA VAL A 348 -31.34 -14.24 -10.51
C VAL A 348 -32.70 -13.54 -10.47
N GLN A 349 -33.69 -14.12 -9.80
CA GLN A 349 -35.03 -13.54 -9.68
C GLN A 349 -35.01 -12.26 -8.86
N ASN A 350 -34.31 -12.26 -7.73
CA ASN A 350 -34.27 -11.17 -6.77
C ASN A 350 -33.14 -10.17 -7.00
N TRP A 351 -32.34 -10.31 -8.08
CA TRP A 351 -31.13 -9.51 -8.31
C TRP A 351 -31.34 -8.01 -8.12
N ASN A 352 -32.46 -7.46 -8.57
CA ASN A 352 -32.74 -6.02 -8.48
C ASN A 352 -33.16 -5.56 -7.07
N GLU A 353 -33.58 -6.48 -6.21
CA GLU A 353 -34.06 -6.23 -4.85
C GLU A 353 -32.97 -6.42 -3.78
N ILE A 354 -31.89 -7.12 -4.15
CA ILE A 354 -30.72 -7.37 -3.30
C ILE A 354 -29.85 -6.10 -3.20
N SER A 355 -29.35 -5.81 -2.00
CA SER A 355 -28.50 -4.64 -1.77
C SER A 355 -27.17 -4.74 -2.53
N PRO A 356 -26.51 -3.62 -2.87
CA PRO A 356 -25.19 -3.64 -3.53
C PRO A 356 -24.17 -4.52 -2.80
N LYS A 357 -24.14 -4.45 -1.45
CA LYS A 357 -23.23 -5.25 -0.62
C LYS A 357 -23.49 -6.75 -0.68
N GLU A 358 -24.74 -7.16 -0.81
CA GLU A 358 -25.10 -8.58 -0.93
C GLU A 358 -24.81 -9.10 -2.34
N LYS A 359 -25.02 -8.29 -3.39
CA LYS A 359 -24.59 -8.59 -4.76
C LYS A 359 -23.07 -8.82 -4.82
N GLU A 360 -22.32 -7.96 -4.14
CA GLU A 360 -20.88 -8.05 -4.00
C GLU A 360 -20.44 -9.36 -3.32
N GLN A 361 -20.99 -9.68 -2.14
CA GLN A 361 -20.70 -10.93 -1.43
C GLN A 361 -21.04 -12.18 -2.25
N PHE A 362 -22.14 -12.12 -3.00
CA PHE A 362 -22.57 -13.19 -3.87
C PHE A 362 -21.59 -13.45 -5.03
N LEU A 363 -21.12 -12.37 -5.67
CA LEU A 363 -20.14 -12.45 -6.75
C LEU A 363 -18.78 -12.95 -6.25
N GLU A 364 -18.35 -12.54 -5.05
CA GLU A 364 -17.17 -13.11 -4.37
C GLU A 364 -17.34 -14.60 -4.07
N TYR A 365 -18.53 -15.02 -3.64
CA TYR A 365 -18.83 -16.43 -3.38
C TYR A 365 -18.80 -17.27 -4.67
N LEU A 366 -19.38 -16.76 -5.77
CA LEU A 366 -19.28 -17.42 -7.08
C LEU A 366 -17.82 -17.61 -7.48
N LEU A 367 -17.02 -16.55 -7.42
CA LEU A 367 -15.58 -16.60 -7.68
C LEU A 367 -14.88 -17.67 -6.82
N TYR A 368 -15.14 -17.67 -5.51
CA TYR A 368 -14.58 -18.64 -4.58
C TYR A 368 -14.97 -20.10 -4.94
N CYS A 369 -16.23 -20.34 -5.29
CA CYS A 369 -16.71 -21.67 -5.69
C CYS A 369 -15.99 -22.20 -6.91
N PHE A 370 -15.79 -21.35 -7.92
CA PHE A 370 -15.16 -21.76 -9.19
C PHE A 370 -13.63 -21.71 -9.17
N MET A 371 -13.02 -21.07 -8.16
CA MET A 371 -11.56 -21.11 -7.94
C MET A 371 -11.10 -22.34 -7.13
N ARG A 372 -11.96 -22.96 -6.29
CA ARG A 372 -11.58 -24.14 -5.47
C ARG A 372 -11.83 -25.50 -6.12
N THR A 373 -12.61 -25.59 -7.20
CA THR A 373 -13.06 -26.88 -7.76
C THR A 373 -11.97 -27.75 -8.40
N GLU A 374 -10.71 -27.31 -8.46
CA GLU A 374 -9.63 -28.07 -9.13
C GLU A 374 -8.53 -28.66 -8.24
N GLU A 375 -8.54 -28.46 -6.92
CA GLU A 375 -7.53 -29.12 -6.05
C GLU A 375 -7.70 -30.65 -5.94
N PHE A 376 -8.80 -31.21 -6.46
CA PHE A 376 -9.16 -32.63 -6.26
C PHE A 376 -8.84 -33.61 -7.41
N HIS A 377 -8.22 -33.18 -8.52
CA HIS A 377 -7.87 -34.09 -9.62
C HIS A 377 -6.35 -34.14 -9.92
N LYS A 378 -5.53 -34.34 -8.88
CA LYS A 378 -4.14 -34.78 -9.04
C LYS A 378 -4.09 -36.27 -9.36
N GLY A 379 -4.34 -36.63 -10.62
CA GLY A 379 -4.20 -38.03 -11.04
C GLY A 379 -4.59 -38.31 -12.48
N SER A 380 -3.89 -37.73 -13.47
CA SER A 380 -3.81 -38.33 -14.81
C SER A 380 -2.70 -37.70 -15.66
N MET A 381 -2.18 -38.53 -16.56
CA MET A 381 -0.94 -38.45 -17.33
C MET A 381 -0.92 -37.32 -18.38
N TYR A 382 0.29 -36.84 -18.72
CA TYR A 382 0.61 -35.75 -19.64
C TYR A 382 -0.20 -35.74 -20.97
N SER A 383 -0.96 -34.67 -21.20
CA SER A 383 -1.53 -34.30 -22.52
C SER A 383 -1.51 -32.78 -22.67
N SER A 384 -1.21 -32.29 -23.87
CA SER A 384 -1.23 -30.87 -24.28
C SER A 384 -2.54 -30.13 -23.93
N MET A 385 -3.65 -30.86 -23.75
CA MET A 385 -4.93 -30.30 -23.30
C MET A 385 -4.92 -29.79 -21.85
N ASN A 386 -4.14 -30.41 -20.94
CA ASN A 386 -4.03 -29.94 -19.56
C ASN A 386 -3.25 -28.61 -19.46
N LEU A 387 -2.32 -28.37 -20.39
CA LEU A 387 -1.53 -27.15 -20.45
C LEU A 387 -2.39 -25.95 -20.90
N ILE A 388 -3.26 -26.16 -21.90
CA ILE A 388 -4.20 -25.13 -22.39
C ILE A 388 -5.25 -24.83 -21.33
N ARG A 389 -5.79 -25.87 -20.67
CA ARG A 389 -6.74 -25.72 -19.55
C ARG A 389 -6.13 -24.92 -18.39
N GLY A 390 -4.89 -25.23 -18.00
CA GLY A 390 -4.18 -24.48 -16.94
C GLY A 390 -3.93 -23.02 -17.32
N LEU A 391 -3.55 -22.73 -18.58
CA LEU A 391 -3.32 -21.35 -19.04
C LEU A 391 -4.62 -20.51 -19.05
N LEU A 392 -5.75 -21.10 -19.47
CA LEU A 392 -7.05 -20.44 -19.45
C LEU A 392 -7.52 -20.18 -18.02
N GLN A 393 -7.31 -21.13 -17.11
CA GLN A 393 -7.62 -20.98 -15.69
C GLN A 393 -6.76 -19.92 -15.00
N ASP A 394 -5.47 -19.87 -15.30
CA ASP A 394 -4.56 -18.84 -14.80
C ASP A 394 -4.96 -17.44 -15.30
N THR A 395 -5.35 -17.35 -16.58
CA THR A 395 -5.86 -16.10 -17.18
C THR A 395 -7.17 -15.66 -16.51
N PHE A 396 -8.09 -16.60 -16.26
CA PHE A 396 -9.32 -16.33 -15.53
C PHE A 396 -9.02 -15.85 -14.10
N THR A 397 -8.12 -16.53 -13.38
CA THR A 397 -7.68 -16.16 -12.03
C THR A 397 -7.13 -14.72 -12.01
N PHE A 398 -6.29 -14.37 -12.99
CA PHE A 398 -5.79 -13.02 -13.16
C PHE A 398 -6.91 -11.99 -13.37
N LEU A 399 -7.84 -12.23 -14.29
CA LEU A 399 -8.95 -11.31 -14.57
C LEU A 399 -9.87 -11.16 -13.35
N SER A 400 -10.19 -12.25 -12.68
CA SER A 400 -10.96 -12.29 -11.45
C SER A 400 -10.31 -11.50 -10.32
N LYS A 401 -9.04 -11.77 -10.01
CA LYS A 401 -8.30 -11.03 -8.97
C LYS A 401 -8.19 -9.55 -9.31
N THR A 402 -7.93 -9.21 -10.58
CA THR A 402 -7.92 -7.82 -11.04
C THR A 402 -9.27 -7.15 -10.87
N GLY A 403 -10.37 -7.83 -11.20
CA GLY A 403 -11.72 -7.32 -10.97
C GLY A 403 -12.01 -7.04 -9.50
N ILE A 404 -11.65 -7.98 -8.61
CA ILE A 404 -11.80 -7.82 -7.15
C ILE A 404 -10.95 -6.65 -6.64
N CYS A 405 -9.67 -6.59 -6.99
CA CYS A 405 -8.78 -5.51 -6.54
C CYS A 405 -9.23 -4.15 -7.09
N CYS A 406 -9.74 -4.08 -8.33
CA CYS A 406 -10.25 -2.85 -8.92
C CYS A 406 -11.50 -2.36 -8.16
N TRP A 407 -12.40 -3.29 -7.83
CA TRP A 407 -13.61 -3.00 -7.09
C TRP A 407 -13.32 -2.58 -5.63
N ARG A 408 -12.47 -3.33 -4.92
CA ARG A 408 -12.01 -2.98 -3.56
C ARG A 408 -11.05 -1.78 -3.52
N TRP A 409 -10.56 -1.37 -4.68
CA TRP A 409 -9.53 -0.35 -4.83
C TRP A 409 -8.27 -0.65 -4.01
N GLU A 410 -7.82 -1.91 -4.11
CA GLU A 410 -6.70 -2.44 -3.33
C GLU A 410 -5.38 -2.34 -4.11
N TRP A 411 -4.42 -1.59 -3.57
CA TRP A 411 -3.14 -1.28 -4.21
C TRP A 411 -1.98 -1.66 -3.28
N GLY A 412 -0.87 -2.08 -3.87
CA GLY A 412 0.40 -2.15 -3.16
C GLY A 412 0.48 -3.20 -2.07
N THR A 413 -0.38 -4.22 -2.11
CA THR A 413 -0.47 -5.26 -1.09
C THR A 413 0.85 -6.03 -1.00
N VAL A 414 1.58 -5.85 0.11
CA VAL A 414 2.82 -6.57 0.40
C VAL A 414 2.83 -7.06 1.83
N TYR A 415 3.47 -8.19 2.11
CA TYR A 415 3.60 -8.66 3.48
C TYR A 415 4.32 -7.63 4.34
N ASN A 416 3.74 -7.37 5.51
CA ASN A 416 4.32 -6.47 6.49
C ASN A 416 5.47 -7.17 7.22
N PHE A 417 6.70 -6.73 6.95
CA PHE A 417 7.85 -7.28 7.64
C PHE A 417 7.86 -7.00 9.15
N LEU A 418 7.07 -6.03 9.62
CA LEU A 418 6.92 -5.69 11.04
C LEU A 418 5.81 -6.46 11.75
N TYR A 419 5.15 -7.40 11.06
CA TYR A 419 4.02 -8.14 11.62
C TYR A 419 4.42 -8.90 12.90
N LYS A 420 3.70 -8.64 14.00
CA LYS A 420 3.95 -9.15 15.35
C LYS A 420 5.36 -8.88 15.90
N ASN A 421 6.11 -7.92 15.36
CA ASN A 421 7.47 -7.65 15.81
C ASN A 421 7.48 -6.80 17.08
N GLY A 422 7.80 -7.40 18.23
CA GLY A 422 7.82 -6.72 19.53
C GLY A 422 8.91 -5.65 19.70
N ASN A 423 9.79 -5.45 18.72
CA ASN A 423 10.84 -4.43 18.77
C ASN A 423 10.37 -3.03 18.33
N ILE A 424 9.14 -2.89 17.83
CA ILE A 424 8.51 -1.60 17.59
C ILE A 424 7.39 -1.36 18.62
N THR A 425 7.16 -0.11 18.99
CA THR A 425 6.07 0.25 19.92
C THR A 425 4.76 0.56 19.22
N ASP A 426 4.76 0.62 17.88
CA ASP A 426 3.60 0.96 17.08
C ASP A 426 2.68 -0.26 16.94
N GLU A 427 1.62 -0.31 17.74
CA GLU A 427 0.67 -1.43 17.76
C GLU A 427 -0.06 -1.59 16.42
N ALA A 428 -0.40 -0.48 15.75
CA ALA A 428 -1.06 -0.52 14.45
C ALA A 428 -0.15 -1.17 13.39
N MET A 429 1.15 -0.85 13.39
CA MET A 429 2.14 -1.49 12.52
C MET A 429 2.31 -2.97 12.83
N GLN A 430 2.36 -3.39 14.10
CA GLN A 430 2.47 -4.80 14.47
C GLN A 430 1.22 -5.61 14.10
N SER A 431 0.08 -4.92 14.00
CA SER A 431 -1.24 -5.51 13.88
C SER A 431 -1.61 -6.10 12.54
N ARG A 432 -1.06 -5.49 11.49
CA ARG A 432 -1.45 -5.77 10.11
C ARG A 432 -0.49 -6.77 9.48
N GLU A 433 -1.04 -7.77 8.83
CA GLU A 433 -0.25 -8.74 8.07
C GLU A 433 0.24 -8.18 6.72
N PHE A 434 -0.48 -7.21 6.17
CA PHE A 434 -0.17 -6.56 4.90
C PHE A 434 0.05 -5.05 5.06
N LEU A 435 0.86 -4.51 4.16
CA LEU A 435 1.04 -3.08 3.89
C LEU A 435 0.39 -2.77 2.54
N HIS A 436 -0.11 -1.54 2.38
CA HIS A 436 -0.63 -1.05 1.09
C HIS A 436 0.24 0.12 0.61
N LEU A 437 1.38 -0.20 0.00
CA LEU A 437 2.32 0.82 -0.45
C LEU A 437 1.88 1.47 -1.78
N VAL A 438 1.89 2.79 -1.86
CA VAL A 438 1.44 3.55 -3.04
C VAL A 438 2.43 4.66 -3.38
N ASP A 439 2.20 5.29 -4.53
CA ASP A 439 3.02 6.40 -5.03
C ASP A 439 3.13 7.54 -4.01
N ALA A 440 4.36 7.91 -3.69
CA ALA A 440 4.67 9.00 -2.77
C ALA A 440 4.18 10.37 -3.28
N GLY A 441 3.88 10.50 -4.57
CA GLY A 441 3.25 11.68 -5.17
C GLY A 441 1.88 12.01 -4.60
N LEU A 442 1.21 11.03 -3.97
CA LEU A 442 -0.03 11.25 -3.21
C LEU A 442 0.19 11.97 -1.87
N ALA A 443 1.44 12.09 -1.42
CA ALA A 443 1.83 12.80 -0.21
C ALA A 443 2.47 14.16 -0.53
N ILE A 444 3.76 14.16 -0.85
CA ILE A 444 4.49 15.31 -1.42
C ILE A 444 5.08 14.81 -2.72
N ASN A 445 4.87 15.53 -3.82
CA ASN A 445 5.32 15.11 -5.15
C ASN A 445 6.84 15.19 -5.37
N THR A 446 7.65 14.97 -4.33
CA THR A 446 9.12 15.02 -4.36
C THR A 446 9.67 14.30 -3.11
N PRO A 447 10.84 13.65 -3.18
CA PRO A 447 11.36 12.79 -2.12
C PRO A 447 12.07 13.54 -0.97
N TYR A 448 11.78 14.83 -0.73
CA TYR A 448 12.40 15.58 0.38
C TYR A 448 12.35 14.86 1.72
N PRO A 449 11.23 14.24 2.15
CA PRO A 449 11.17 13.57 3.45
C PRO A 449 12.14 12.40 3.61
N LEU A 450 12.64 11.84 2.50
CA LEU A 450 13.70 10.84 2.52
C LEU A 450 15.10 11.47 2.45
N VAL A 451 15.29 12.66 1.89
CA VAL A 451 16.63 13.27 1.76
C VAL A 451 16.98 14.21 2.92
N LEU A 452 15.98 14.88 3.50
CA LEU A 452 16.13 15.79 4.65
C LEU A 452 16.39 15.17 6.04
N PRO A 453 16.21 13.85 6.31
CA PRO A 453 16.59 13.27 7.59
C PRO A 453 17.99 13.72 8.01
N PRO A 454 18.21 14.17 9.26
CA PRO A 454 19.50 14.71 9.70
C PRO A 454 20.68 13.77 9.49
N ALA A 455 20.44 12.46 9.44
CA ALA A 455 21.46 11.47 9.15
C ALA A 455 22.21 11.76 7.84
N ARG A 456 21.52 12.23 6.78
CA ARG A 456 22.12 12.42 5.45
C ARG A 456 22.86 13.74 5.28
N GLU A 457 22.67 14.71 6.18
CA GLU A 457 23.36 16.02 6.18
C GLU A 457 23.48 16.66 4.78
N ALA A 458 22.40 16.66 4.01
CA ALA A 458 22.40 17.24 2.65
C ALA A 458 22.75 18.73 2.73
N HIS A 459 23.84 19.14 2.08
CA HIS A 459 24.33 20.52 2.09
C HIS A 459 23.67 21.35 0.98
N LEU A 460 23.48 20.73 -0.20
CA LEU A 460 22.83 21.32 -1.36
C LEU A 460 21.85 20.32 -1.96
N ILE A 461 20.63 20.79 -2.21
CA ILE A 461 19.58 20.03 -2.89
C ILE A 461 19.27 20.70 -4.23
N LEU A 462 19.42 19.95 -5.31
CA LEU A 462 18.97 20.31 -6.65
C LEU A 462 17.62 19.63 -6.90
N SER A 463 16.53 20.36 -6.75
CA SER A 463 15.16 19.86 -6.84
C SER A 463 14.54 20.17 -8.19
N PHE A 464 14.38 19.17 -9.04
CA PHE A 464 13.74 19.29 -10.35
C PHE A 464 12.25 18.95 -10.26
N ASP A 465 11.41 19.96 -10.53
CA ASP A 465 9.96 19.85 -10.48
C ASP A 465 9.36 19.69 -11.88
N PHE A 466 8.70 18.55 -12.07
CA PHE A 466 7.99 18.07 -13.24
C PHE A 466 6.47 18.00 -12.99
N SER A 467 5.94 18.68 -11.98
CA SER A 467 4.52 18.68 -11.63
C SER A 467 3.67 19.29 -12.74
N ALA A 468 2.42 18.83 -12.89
CA ALA A 468 1.49 19.40 -13.87
C ALA A 468 0.83 20.70 -13.40
N GLY A 469 0.74 20.90 -12.08
CA GLY A 469 0.07 22.04 -11.45
C GLY A 469 1.02 23.21 -11.14
N ASP A 470 0.84 23.81 -9.96
CA ASP A 470 1.76 24.83 -9.44
C ASP A 470 3.16 24.22 -9.27
N PRO A 471 4.19 24.70 -9.99
CA PRO A 471 5.54 24.15 -9.91
C PRO A 471 6.20 24.38 -8.54
N LEU A 472 5.65 25.28 -7.70
CA LEU A 472 6.16 25.58 -6.37
C LEU A 472 5.42 24.83 -5.26
N GLU A 473 4.39 24.02 -5.58
CA GLU A 473 3.62 23.27 -4.59
C GLU A 473 4.47 22.28 -3.81
N THR A 474 5.47 21.67 -4.46
CA THR A 474 6.40 20.76 -3.79
C THR A 474 7.24 21.45 -2.73
N ILE A 475 7.68 22.68 -2.97
CA ILE A 475 8.37 23.52 -1.98
C ILE A 475 7.43 23.91 -0.85
N ARG A 476 6.21 24.35 -1.17
CA ARG A 476 5.18 24.72 -0.18
C ARG A 476 4.85 23.55 0.76
N ALA A 477 4.54 22.39 0.20
CA ALA A 477 4.21 21.19 0.96
C ALA A 477 5.39 20.67 1.79
N THR A 478 6.62 20.79 1.27
CA THR A 478 7.84 20.42 2.01
C THR A 478 8.08 21.38 3.16
N ALA A 479 7.90 22.69 2.97
CA ALA A 479 8.06 23.67 4.04
C ALA A 479 7.04 23.43 5.18
N ASP A 480 5.77 23.19 4.88
CA ASP A 480 4.74 22.81 5.89
C ASP A 480 5.13 21.52 6.62
N TYR A 481 5.59 20.50 5.90
CA TYR A 481 6.05 19.25 6.51
C TYR A 481 7.24 19.49 7.45
N CYS A 482 8.25 20.23 7.00
CA CYS A 482 9.45 20.50 7.79
C CYS A 482 9.14 21.34 9.03
N GLN A 483 8.26 22.34 8.90
CA GLN A 483 7.81 23.16 10.02
C GLN A 483 7.11 22.33 11.10
N ARG A 484 6.21 21.41 10.72
CA ARG A 484 5.49 20.54 11.68
C ARG A 484 6.40 19.60 12.45
N HIS A 485 7.52 19.23 11.84
CA HIS A 485 8.45 18.22 12.36
C HIS A 485 9.77 18.80 12.88
N ALA A 486 9.88 20.14 12.95
CA ALA A 486 11.10 20.83 13.32
C ALA A 486 12.35 20.38 12.52
N ILE A 487 12.15 20.06 11.24
CA ILE A 487 13.23 19.72 10.31
C ILE A 487 13.76 21.04 9.72
N PRO A 488 15.08 21.30 9.75
CA PRO A 488 15.65 22.48 9.12
C PRO A 488 15.37 22.51 7.62
N PHE A 489 14.75 23.59 7.17
CA PHE A 489 14.44 23.83 5.77
C PHE A 489 14.49 25.35 5.52
N PRO A 490 14.81 25.81 4.30
CA PRO A 490 14.74 27.24 3.97
C PRO A 490 13.38 27.87 4.30
N ASP A 491 13.41 29.13 4.73
CA ASP A 491 12.18 29.88 4.95
C ASP A 491 11.45 30.13 3.62
N VAL A 492 10.15 29.85 3.61
CA VAL A 492 9.30 29.98 2.43
C VAL A 492 8.13 30.90 2.75
N ARG A 493 7.94 31.94 1.92
CA ARG A 493 6.82 32.88 2.05
C ARG A 493 5.78 32.64 0.97
N GLU A 494 4.52 32.52 1.37
CA GLU A 494 3.42 32.15 0.47
C GLU A 494 3.12 33.22 -0.59
N ASP A 495 3.28 34.49 -0.26
CA ASP A 495 3.15 35.61 -1.21
C ASP A 495 4.19 35.55 -2.32
N GLN A 496 5.44 35.26 -1.95
CA GLN A 496 6.56 35.06 -2.87
C GLN A 496 6.34 33.85 -3.79
N LEU A 497 5.90 32.71 -3.25
CA LEU A 497 5.60 31.54 -4.08
C LEU A 497 4.48 31.81 -5.09
N LYS A 498 3.42 32.51 -4.68
CA LYS A 498 2.33 32.88 -5.60
C LYS A 498 2.79 33.82 -6.71
N GLU A 499 3.73 34.72 -6.42
CA GLU A 499 4.32 35.59 -7.43
C GLU A 499 5.14 34.77 -8.44
N TRP A 500 6.03 33.90 -7.94
CA TRP A 500 6.86 33.00 -8.75
C TRP A 500 6.04 32.03 -9.61
N ALA A 501 4.92 31.51 -9.09
CA ALA A 501 4.06 30.58 -9.81
C ALA A 501 3.35 31.19 -11.03
N ARG A 502 3.14 32.52 -11.06
CA ARG A 502 2.50 33.21 -12.20
C ARG A 502 3.40 33.27 -13.43
N ALA A 503 4.70 33.35 -13.20
CA ALA A 503 5.71 33.50 -14.23
C ALA A 503 6.98 32.73 -13.83
N PRO A 504 6.94 31.38 -13.84
CA PRO A 504 8.06 30.58 -13.34
C PRO A 504 9.37 30.88 -14.06
N ALA A 505 10.42 31.16 -13.31
CA ALA A 505 11.81 31.16 -13.76
C ALA A 505 12.39 29.74 -13.72
N SER A 506 13.49 29.52 -14.45
CA SER A 506 14.14 28.21 -14.55
C SER A 506 14.68 27.68 -13.23
N CYS A 507 15.08 28.56 -12.31
CA CYS A 507 15.60 28.18 -11.00
C CYS A 507 15.32 29.23 -9.91
N TYR A 508 15.01 28.75 -8.70
CA TYR A 508 14.91 29.55 -7.48
C TYR A 508 15.88 29.01 -6.43
N ILE A 509 16.62 29.89 -5.77
CA ILE A 509 17.58 29.52 -4.72
C ILE A 509 17.01 29.92 -3.37
N LEU A 510 16.70 28.95 -2.52
CA LEU A 510 16.18 29.14 -1.17
C LEU A 510 17.27 28.82 -0.14
N ARG A 511 17.36 29.65 0.90
CA ARG A 511 18.32 29.50 2.00
C ARG A 511 17.63 29.69 3.34
N GLY A 512 17.98 28.87 4.31
CA GLY A 512 17.67 29.08 5.72
C GLY A 512 18.92 29.42 6.52
N GLU A 513 18.75 29.74 7.80
CA GLU A 513 19.86 29.88 8.75
C GLU A 513 20.57 28.54 9.01
N THR A 514 19.80 27.45 8.97
CA THR A 514 20.24 26.07 9.20
C THR A 514 19.61 25.12 8.17
N GLY A 515 20.28 24.01 7.86
CA GLY A 515 19.79 23.02 6.88
C GLY A 515 20.36 23.21 5.46
N PRO A 516 19.82 22.49 4.47
CA PRO A 516 20.31 22.54 3.09
C PRO A 516 20.04 23.89 2.42
N VAL A 517 20.92 24.27 1.49
CA VAL A 517 20.55 25.19 0.41
C VAL A 517 19.72 24.42 -0.61
N VAL A 518 18.60 25.00 -1.06
CA VAL A 518 17.73 24.37 -2.05
C VAL A 518 17.75 25.19 -3.33
N MET A 519 18.18 24.58 -4.44
CA MET A 519 17.96 25.09 -5.79
C MET A 519 16.77 24.34 -6.38
N HIS A 520 15.68 25.06 -6.66
CA HIS A 520 14.43 24.50 -7.16
C HIS A 520 14.23 24.89 -8.63
N PHE A 521 14.21 23.89 -9.50
CA PHE A 521 14.14 24.01 -10.95
C PHE A 521 12.73 23.68 -11.42
N THR A 522 12.15 24.56 -12.24
CA THR A 522 10.81 24.34 -12.80
C THR A 522 10.92 23.88 -14.24
N LEU A 523 10.26 22.78 -14.60
CA LEU A 523 10.38 22.18 -15.93
C LEU A 523 9.95 23.14 -17.05
N PHE A 524 8.76 23.70 -16.94
CA PHE A 524 8.24 24.68 -17.90
C PHE A 524 8.30 26.07 -17.30
N ASN A 525 9.19 26.90 -17.85
CA ASN A 525 9.54 28.20 -17.32
C ASN A 525 9.78 29.21 -18.44
N LYS A 526 9.86 30.49 -18.08
CA LYS A 526 10.01 31.58 -19.06
C LYS A 526 11.33 31.56 -19.82
N ASP A 527 12.40 31.07 -19.18
CA ASP A 527 13.75 31.15 -19.73
C ASP A 527 13.95 30.18 -20.91
N THR A 528 13.34 29.00 -20.85
CA THR A 528 13.45 27.96 -21.91
C THR A 528 12.19 27.75 -22.74
N CYS A 529 11.01 28.05 -22.19
CA CYS A 529 9.73 27.84 -22.86
C CYS A 529 9.07 29.12 -23.38
N GLY A 530 9.59 30.30 -23.03
CA GLY A 530 8.97 31.59 -23.34
C GLY A 530 7.72 31.86 -22.49
N ASP A 531 6.88 32.80 -22.93
CA ASP A 531 5.73 33.25 -22.13
C ASP A 531 4.53 32.28 -22.12
N ASP A 532 4.41 31.39 -23.12
CA ASP A 532 3.27 30.47 -23.25
C ASP A 532 3.48 29.11 -22.55
N ILE A 533 3.71 29.16 -21.24
CA ILE A 533 3.96 27.99 -20.37
C ILE A 533 2.75 27.02 -20.36
N GLU A 534 1.54 27.54 -20.51
CA GLU A 534 0.31 26.74 -20.44
C GLU A 534 0.19 25.78 -21.64
N THR A 535 0.62 26.21 -22.82
CA THR A 535 0.69 25.33 -24.00
C THR A 535 1.66 24.17 -23.77
N TRP A 536 2.81 24.42 -23.12
CA TRP A 536 3.74 23.35 -22.75
C TRP A 536 3.13 22.36 -21.76
N ARG A 537 2.43 22.85 -20.73
CA ARG A 537 1.74 21.99 -19.76
C ARG A 537 0.68 21.08 -20.41
N LYS A 538 -0.14 21.64 -21.30
CA LYS A 538 -1.15 20.88 -22.07
C LYS A 538 -0.50 19.90 -23.07
N LYS A 539 0.64 20.26 -23.66
CA LYS A 539 1.38 19.39 -24.58
C LYS A 539 1.85 18.10 -23.88
N TYR A 540 2.25 18.22 -22.61
CA TYR A 540 2.82 17.15 -21.80
C TYR A 540 2.02 16.86 -20.52
N GLU A 541 0.73 16.53 -20.64
CA GLU A 541 -0.09 16.15 -19.48
C GLU A 541 0.42 14.88 -18.78
N THR A 542 0.13 14.73 -17.48
CA THR A 542 0.63 13.61 -16.66
C THR A 542 0.13 12.24 -17.16
N MET A 543 -1.12 12.17 -17.61
CA MET A 543 -1.75 10.92 -18.09
C MET A 543 -1.68 10.74 -19.61
N LYS A 544 -0.84 11.52 -20.31
CA LYS A 544 -0.63 11.35 -21.75
C LYS A 544 -0.06 9.96 -22.01
N LEU A 545 -0.78 9.14 -22.78
CA LEU A 545 -0.32 7.80 -23.14
C LEU A 545 0.90 7.87 -24.05
N SER A 546 1.82 6.91 -23.90
CA SER A 546 3.01 6.74 -24.73
C SER A 546 2.70 6.69 -26.22
N ASP A 547 1.51 6.20 -26.60
CA ASP A 547 1.04 6.15 -27.98
C ASP A 547 0.95 7.55 -28.64
N PHE A 548 0.92 8.62 -27.82
CA PHE A 548 0.88 10.00 -28.28
C PHE A 548 2.23 10.72 -28.10
N TYR A 549 3.30 10.04 -27.70
CA TYR A 549 4.65 10.59 -27.64
C TYR A 549 5.38 10.25 -28.95
N THR A 550 5.41 11.21 -29.88
CA THR A 550 6.22 11.10 -31.10
C THR A 550 7.70 11.37 -30.79
N PRO A 551 8.64 10.96 -31.66
CA PRO A 551 10.06 11.29 -31.53
C PRO A 551 10.31 12.79 -31.32
N ASP A 552 9.56 13.65 -32.01
CA ASP A 552 9.66 15.11 -31.85
C ASP A 552 9.25 15.58 -30.44
N LEU A 553 8.18 15.01 -29.87
CA LEU A 553 7.74 15.34 -28.52
C LEU A 553 8.76 14.90 -27.46
N VAL A 554 9.35 13.71 -27.64
CA VAL A 554 10.43 13.24 -26.76
C VAL A 554 11.64 14.14 -26.87
N THR A 555 12.06 14.46 -28.10
CA THR A 555 13.23 15.31 -28.37
C THR A 555 13.03 16.72 -27.82
N ASP A 556 11.85 17.32 -28.01
CA ASP A 556 11.51 18.63 -27.45
C ASP A 556 11.58 18.64 -25.93
N LEU A 557 11.04 17.61 -25.27
CA LEU A 557 11.03 17.53 -23.81
C LEU A 557 12.43 17.29 -23.24
N LEU A 558 13.22 16.41 -23.87
CA LEU A 558 14.64 16.23 -23.54
C LEU A 558 15.37 17.57 -23.67
N ARG A 559 15.24 18.26 -24.81
CA ARG A 559 15.87 19.56 -25.05
C ARG A 559 15.54 20.58 -23.97
N VAL A 560 14.26 20.80 -23.64
CA VAL A 560 13.85 21.75 -22.61
C VAL A 560 14.44 21.39 -21.24
N SER A 561 14.41 20.10 -20.87
CA SER A 561 14.96 19.66 -19.59
C SER A 561 16.48 19.82 -19.49
N LYS A 562 17.22 19.58 -20.59
CA LYS A 562 18.66 19.82 -20.69
C LYS A 562 18.98 21.31 -20.60
N GLU A 563 18.30 22.13 -21.39
CA GLU A 563 18.47 23.59 -21.37
C GLU A 563 18.27 24.18 -19.97
N ASN A 564 17.29 23.70 -19.19
CA ASN A 564 17.06 24.15 -17.81
C ASN A 564 18.27 23.94 -16.89
N VAL A 565 19.02 22.85 -17.06
CA VAL A 565 20.26 22.59 -16.34
C VAL A 565 21.37 23.49 -16.88
N GLN A 566 21.51 23.54 -18.20
CA GLN A 566 22.59 24.26 -18.88
C GLN A 566 22.61 25.75 -18.56
N ILE A 567 21.47 26.44 -18.64
CA ILE A 567 21.40 27.88 -18.34
C ILE A 567 21.69 28.19 -16.87
N ASN A 568 21.54 27.20 -15.98
CA ASN A 568 21.77 27.34 -14.54
C ASN A 568 23.10 26.75 -14.09
N LYS A 569 23.96 26.27 -15.01
CA LYS A 569 25.25 25.65 -14.70
C LYS A 569 26.09 26.51 -13.76
N ASP A 570 26.28 27.79 -14.08
CA ASP A 570 27.11 28.69 -13.28
C ASP A 570 26.51 28.94 -11.88
N SER A 571 25.19 29.03 -11.79
CA SER A 571 24.47 29.11 -10.52
C SER A 571 24.71 27.86 -9.68
N ILE A 572 24.62 26.67 -10.27
CA ILE A 572 24.88 25.39 -9.60
C ILE A 572 26.32 25.36 -9.09
N LEU A 573 27.31 25.66 -9.94
CA LEU A 573 28.72 25.68 -9.56
C LEU A 573 29.00 26.70 -8.44
N ASN A 574 28.36 27.87 -8.49
CA ASN A 574 28.49 28.88 -7.44
C ASN A 574 27.90 28.42 -6.11
N GLU A 575 26.78 27.69 -6.11
CA GLU A 575 26.22 27.12 -4.89
C GLU A 575 27.06 25.99 -4.34
N ILE A 576 27.58 25.12 -5.21
CA ILE A 576 28.55 24.10 -4.82
C ILE A 576 29.75 24.75 -4.14
N ARG A 577 30.37 25.79 -4.72
CA ARG A 577 31.49 26.52 -4.10
C ARG A 577 31.16 27.14 -2.74
N LYS A 578 29.91 27.55 -2.51
CA LYS A 578 29.49 28.17 -1.24
C LYS A 578 29.28 27.15 -0.13
N VAL A 579 28.76 25.97 -0.46
CA VAL A 579 28.54 24.90 0.51
C VAL A 579 29.82 24.09 0.72
N ALA A 580 30.64 23.94 -0.32
CA ALA A 580 31.94 23.30 -0.27
C ALA A 580 32.93 24.28 0.38
N GLY A 581 33.20 24.10 1.68
CA GLY A 581 34.00 25.01 2.51
C GLY A 581 33.31 25.46 3.79
N LYS A 582 32.01 25.16 3.96
CA LYS A 582 31.31 25.26 5.24
C LYS A 582 31.03 23.85 5.74
N THR A 583 31.65 23.45 6.85
CA THR A 583 31.08 22.37 7.68
C THR A 583 29.68 22.81 8.08
N GLY A 584 28.65 22.12 7.59
CA GLY A 584 27.27 22.55 7.76
C GLY A 584 26.96 22.95 9.21
N SER A 585 26.36 24.12 9.39
CA SER A 585 25.71 24.50 10.65
C SER A 585 24.40 23.73 10.79
N PHE A 586 24.47 22.40 10.73
CA PHE A 586 23.42 21.58 11.30
C PHE A 586 23.64 21.71 12.81
N LEU A 587 22.87 22.62 13.44
CA LEU A 587 22.80 22.66 14.91
C LEU A 587 22.68 21.22 15.42
N GLY A 588 23.23 20.93 16.61
CA GLY A 588 23.13 19.63 17.27
C GLY A 588 21.68 19.29 17.56
N ILE A 589 20.93 18.93 16.53
CA ILE A 589 19.55 18.51 16.56
C ILE A 589 19.61 17.10 17.11
N ASN A 590 18.82 16.88 18.14
CA ASN A 590 18.69 15.61 18.81
C ASN A 590 18.55 14.51 17.75
N LYS A 591 19.45 13.51 17.77
CA LYS A 591 19.53 12.44 16.75
C LYS A 591 18.27 11.57 16.65
N ASP A 592 17.25 11.89 17.44
CA ASP A 592 15.94 11.25 17.52
C ASP A 592 14.84 12.09 16.84
N CYS A 593 15.06 12.53 15.60
CA CYS A 593 14.13 13.40 14.85
C CYS A 593 12.81 12.70 14.42
N TRP A 594 12.54 11.48 14.89
CA TRP A 594 11.43 10.63 14.43
C TRP A 594 10.42 10.21 15.51
N ARG A 595 10.34 10.91 16.64
CA ARG A 595 9.35 10.56 17.70
C ARG A 595 8.02 11.28 17.49
N ASP A 596 7.10 10.65 16.78
CA ASP A 596 5.67 10.97 16.87
C ASP A 596 5.20 10.67 18.31
N THR A 597 4.85 11.71 19.07
CA THR A 597 4.24 11.54 20.40
C THR A 597 2.76 11.23 20.20
N VAL A 598 2.39 9.95 20.28
CA VAL A 598 1.02 9.46 20.03
C VAL A 598 0.18 9.51 21.31
N GLN A 599 -0.93 10.25 21.29
CA GLN A 599 -2.14 9.89 22.04
C GLN A 599 -3.15 9.39 21.01
N ASP A 600 -3.40 8.08 21.04
CA ASP A 600 -4.39 7.41 20.18
C ASP A 600 -5.78 7.50 20.80
N VAL A 601 -6.76 7.91 20.00
CA VAL A 601 -8.17 7.71 20.31
C VAL A 601 -8.93 7.25 19.05
N GLN A 602 -9.61 6.11 19.24
CA GLN A 602 -10.70 5.47 18.47
C GLN A 602 -10.35 4.50 17.32
N SER A 603 -10.53 3.21 17.64
CA SER A 603 -10.44 2.01 16.77
C SER A 603 -11.83 1.57 16.27
N PRO A 604 -11.97 1.04 15.04
CA PRO A 604 -13.26 0.81 14.39
C PRO A 604 -14.04 -0.48 14.73
N ARG A 605 -13.78 -1.18 15.86
CA ARG A 605 -14.53 -2.42 16.23
C ARG A 605 -14.70 -2.60 17.74
N THR A 606 -15.62 -1.82 18.30
CA THR A 606 -15.98 -1.81 19.73
C THR A 606 -17.37 -2.44 19.92
N VAL A 607 -17.55 -3.15 21.03
CA VAL A 607 -18.85 -3.57 21.57
C VAL A 607 -19.15 -2.69 22.77
N GLU A 608 -20.22 -1.90 22.69
CA GLU A 608 -20.70 -1.10 23.80
C GLU A 608 -21.86 -1.82 24.48
N ILE A 609 -21.74 -2.07 25.78
CA ILE A 609 -22.80 -2.67 26.59
C ILE A 609 -23.26 -1.65 27.60
N LYS A 610 -24.56 -1.36 27.57
CA LYS A 610 -25.22 -0.48 28.54
C LYS A 610 -26.27 -1.29 29.28
N ILE A 611 -26.22 -1.27 30.61
CA ILE A 611 -27.14 -2.06 31.44
C ILE A 611 -27.90 -1.10 32.36
N SER A 612 -29.23 -1.11 32.25
CA SER A 612 -30.13 -0.36 33.13
C SER A 612 -30.82 -1.32 34.09
N ASN A 613 -30.53 -1.20 35.38
CA ASN A 613 -31.12 -2.03 36.42
C ASN A 613 -32.34 -1.33 37.02
N ASN A 614 -33.54 -1.68 36.57
CA ASN A 614 -34.81 -1.17 37.10
C ASN A 614 -35.41 -2.10 38.18
N THR A 615 -34.61 -3.03 38.71
CA THR A 615 -35.03 -3.94 39.79
C THR A 615 -34.67 -3.37 41.16
N ASN A 616 -35.13 -4.05 42.21
CA ASN A 616 -34.68 -3.80 43.58
C ASN A 616 -33.47 -4.67 43.98
N ILE A 617 -32.88 -5.40 43.04
CA ILE A 617 -31.76 -6.32 43.27
C ILE A 617 -30.46 -5.59 42.96
N THR A 618 -29.44 -5.80 43.80
CA THR A 618 -28.08 -5.34 43.53
C THR A 618 -27.29 -6.49 42.95
N PHE A 619 -26.64 -6.29 41.80
CA PHE A 619 -25.69 -7.25 41.24
C PHE A 619 -24.25 -6.77 41.45
N LYS A 620 -23.34 -7.68 41.77
CA LYS A 620 -21.97 -7.36 42.18
C LYS A 620 -20.96 -8.22 41.45
N GLU A 621 -19.69 -7.83 41.59
CA GLU A 621 -18.53 -8.63 41.16
C GLU A 621 -18.64 -9.08 39.70
N PRO A 622 -18.53 -8.14 38.74
CA PRO A 622 -18.55 -8.50 37.33
C PRO A 622 -17.40 -9.45 37.01
N LEU A 623 -17.75 -10.62 36.49
CA LEU A 623 -16.81 -11.58 35.94
C LEU A 623 -16.91 -11.51 34.41
N HIS A 624 -15.79 -11.59 33.71
CA HIS A 624 -15.80 -11.65 32.26
C HIS A 624 -14.81 -12.69 31.74
N TYR A 625 -15.19 -13.32 30.64
CA TYR A 625 -14.30 -14.19 29.87
C TYR A 625 -14.31 -13.70 28.43
N LEU A 626 -13.12 -13.45 27.87
CA LEU A 626 -12.94 -13.00 26.50
C LEU A 626 -12.19 -14.09 25.73
N GLN A 627 -12.91 -14.79 24.85
CA GLN A 627 -12.29 -15.69 23.88
C GLN A 627 -11.44 -14.88 22.88
N SER A 628 -11.90 -13.66 22.54
CA SER A 628 -11.14 -12.69 21.73
C SER A 628 -11.53 -11.25 22.09
N GLY A 629 -10.57 -10.33 22.03
CA GLY A 629 -10.74 -8.92 22.43
C GLY A 629 -10.10 -8.58 23.79
N HIS A 630 -10.25 -7.33 24.21
CA HIS A 630 -9.90 -6.86 25.55
C HIS A 630 -10.92 -5.82 26.04
N VAL A 631 -10.90 -5.54 27.34
CA VAL A 631 -11.76 -4.54 27.96
C VAL A 631 -11.21 -3.15 27.64
N LEU A 632 -12.05 -2.28 27.06
CA LEU A 632 -11.73 -0.88 26.77
C LEU A 632 -12.20 0.04 27.90
N VAL A 633 -13.42 -0.19 28.39
CA VAL A 633 -13.96 0.47 29.58
C VAL A 633 -14.46 -0.62 30.52
N ASP A 634 -13.85 -0.70 31.71
CA ASP A 634 -14.13 -1.73 32.70
C ASP A 634 -15.60 -1.75 33.14
N PRO A 635 -16.20 -2.95 33.33
CA PRO A 635 -17.51 -3.07 33.95
C PRO A 635 -17.44 -2.59 35.41
N PRO A 636 -18.33 -1.66 35.83
CA PRO A 636 -18.35 -1.20 37.21
C PRO A 636 -18.57 -2.33 38.23
N PRO A 637 -17.96 -2.28 39.43
CA PRO A 637 -17.98 -3.39 40.38
C PRO A 637 -19.37 -3.69 40.99
N GLU A 638 -20.32 -2.76 40.87
CA GLU A 638 -21.67 -2.85 41.43
C GLU A 638 -22.70 -2.26 40.46
N LEU A 639 -23.77 -3.02 40.21
CA LEU A 639 -24.95 -2.62 39.48
C LEU A 639 -26.10 -2.41 40.47
N SER A 640 -26.21 -1.17 40.97
CA SER A 640 -27.19 -0.78 41.98
C SER A 640 -28.63 -0.72 41.44
N PRO A 641 -29.65 -0.86 42.29
CA PRO A 641 -31.05 -0.58 41.93
C PRO A 641 -31.22 0.81 41.32
N LYS A 642 -32.04 0.92 40.28
CA LYS A 642 -32.36 2.16 39.55
C LYS A 642 -31.13 2.89 39.00
N SER A 643 -30.11 2.15 38.59
CA SER A 643 -28.88 2.71 38.01
C SER A 643 -28.68 2.21 36.58
N THR A 644 -27.93 2.99 35.80
CA THR A 644 -27.48 2.62 34.47
C THR A 644 -25.96 2.68 34.42
N ILE A 645 -25.34 1.61 33.93
CA ILE A 645 -23.90 1.51 33.74
C ILE A 645 -23.56 1.32 32.27
N SER A 646 -22.32 1.59 31.91
CA SER A 646 -21.79 1.32 30.57
C SER A 646 -20.39 0.74 30.68
N CYS A 647 -20.08 -0.20 29.81
CA CYS A 647 -18.76 -0.79 29.65
C CYS A 647 -18.54 -1.10 28.18
N SER A 648 -17.30 -1.31 27.79
CA SER A 648 -16.99 -1.60 26.40
C SER A 648 -15.83 -2.57 26.25
N PHE A 649 -15.94 -3.38 25.21
CA PHE A 649 -14.97 -4.40 24.85
C PHE A 649 -14.55 -4.12 23.42
N VAL A 650 -13.26 -4.05 23.18
CA VAL A 650 -12.73 -3.74 21.86
C VAL A 650 -11.91 -4.92 21.38
N LYS A 651 -11.85 -5.11 20.06
CA LYS A 651 -10.95 -6.11 19.51
C LYS A 651 -9.54 -5.81 20.00
N LYS A 652 -8.70 -6.84 20.15
CA LYS A 652 -7.27 -6.60 20.33
C LYS A 652 -6.79 -5.80 19.11
N SER A 653 -6.06 -4.72 19.33
CA SER A 653 -5.17 -4.20 18.29
C SER A 653 -4.44 -5.45 17.75
N SER A 654 -4.44 -5.68 16.43
CA SER A 654 -3.77 -6.87 15.81
C SER A 654 -4.50 -8.17 15.57
N SER A 655 -5.71 -8.39 16.07
CA SER A 655 -6.38 -9.67 15.81
C SER A 655 -7.26 -9.64 14.55
N PHE A 656 -7.13 -10.65 13.67
CA PHE A 656 -8.16 -11.08 12.72
C PHE A 656 -9.35 -11.78 13.40
N GLN A 657 -9.34 -11.79 14.73
CA GLN A 657 -10.43 -12.25 15.55
C GLN A 657 -11.25 -11.03 15.98
N GLY A 658 -12.57 -11.20 15.96
CA GLY A 658 -13.52 -10.20 16.41
C GLY A 658 -13.45 -9.95 17.92
N THR A 659 -14.46 -9.28 18.48
CA THR A 659 -14.62 -9.19 19.94
C THR A 659 -15.65 -10.23 20.36
N VAL A 660 -15.20 -11.25 21.09
CA VAL A 660 -16.03 -12.40 21.49
C VAL A 660 -15.83 -12.68 22.97
N GLY A 661 -16.91 -12.68 23.73
CA GLY A 661 -16.86 -12.99 25.15
C GLY A 661 -18.20 -12.95 25.85
N ILE A 662 -18.12 -13.09 27.17
CA ILE A 662 -19.25 -13.09 28.10
C ILE A 662 -18.94 -12.21 29.29
N LEU A 663 -19.94 -11.44 29.71
CA LEU A 663 -19.93 -10.63 30.93
C LEU A 663 -21.01 -11.15 31.87
N VAL A 664 -20.66 -11.43 33.13
CA VAL A 664 -21.54 -11.99 34.14
C VAL A 664 -21.57 -11.11 35.38
N TYR A 665 -22.76 -10.69 35.80
CA TYR A 665 -23.00 -9.98 37.05
C TYR A 665 -23.69 -10.89 38.06
N GLN A 666 -23.18 -10.93 39.29
CA GLN A 666 -23.65 -11.88 40.29
C GLN A 666 -24.78 -11.28 41.14
N GLY A 667 -25.96 -11.90 41.13
CA GLY A 667 -27.07 -11.54 42.02
C GLY A 667 -27.26 -12.54 43.17
N PRO A 668 -28.16 -12.25 44.13
CA PRO A 668 -28.35 -13.07 45.33
C PRO A 668 -28.89 -14.49 45.05
N SER A 669 -29.73 -14.62 44.03
CA SER A 669 -30.43 -15.87 43.69
C SER A 669 -30.26 -16.27 42.22
N ALA A 670 -29.80 -15.34 41.38
CA ALA A 670 -29.64 -15.50 39.95
C ALA A 670 -28.55 -14.55 39.46
N HIS A 671 -27.67 -15.06 38.61
CA HIS A 671 -26.60 -14.31 37.94
C HIS A 671 -27.03 -13.98 36.51
N VAL A 672 -26.69 -12.77 36.06
CA VAL A 672 -27.04 -12.27 34.71
C VAL A 672 -25.82 -12.35 33.82
N ALA A 673 -25.93 -13.08 32.72
CA ALA A 673 -24.86 -13.27 31.75
C ALA A 673 -25.23 -12.66 30.38
N LEU A 674 -24.30 -11.90 29.82
CA LEU A 674 -24.43 -11.20 28.54
C LEU A 674 -23.32 -11.67 27.61
N LEU A 675 -23.68 -12.36 26.54
CA LEU A 675 -22.74 -12.85 25.54
C LEU A 675 -22.77 -11.95 24.31
N PHE A 676 -21.59 -11.67 23.79
CA PHE A 676 -21.39 -10.94 22.55
C PHE A 676 -20.34 -11.64 21.70
N SER A 677 -20.65 -11.83 20.42
CA SER A 677 -19.75 -12.35 19.41
C SER A 677 -19.82 -11.45 18.18
N VAL A 678 -18.87 -10.53 18.06
CA VAL A 678 -18.79 -9.58 16.96
C VAL A 678 -17.59 -9.94 16.10
N PRO A 679 -17.78 -10.71 15.01
CA PRO A 679 -16.67 -11.25 14.24
C PRO A 679 -15.90 -10.18 13.47
N PHE A 680 -14.63 -10.48 13.18
CA PHE A 680 -13.78 -9.63 12.35
C PHE A 680 -14.22 -9.66 10.88
N ASN A 681 -14.53 -10.85 10.37
CA ASN A 681 -15.00 -11.07 9.00
C ASN A 681 -16.48 -11.48 8.99
N TYR A 682 -17.35 -10.53 8.65
CA TYR A 682 -18.80 -10.77 8.53
C TYR A 682 -19.18 -11.67 7.34
N ALA A 683 -18.24 -12.02 6.46
CA ALA A 683 -18.46 -12.96 5.36
C ALA A 683 -18.32 -14.43 5.81
N LEU A 684 -17.63 -14.71 6.92
CA LEU A 684 -17.41 -16.06 7.44
C LEU A 684 -18.19 -16.36 8.72
N HIS A 685 -18.52 -15.33 9.51
CA HIS A 685 -19.20 -15.47 10.80
C HIS A 685 -20.25 -14.38 10.99
N ARG A 686 -21.35 -14.69 11.69
CA ARG A 686 -22.44 -13.76 11.99
C ARG A 686 -22.22 -13.06 13.33
N THR A 687 -22.84 -11.89 13.50
CA THR A 687 -22.85 -11.23 14.82
C THR A 687 -23.91 -11.89 15.68
N GLU A 688 -23.50 -12.39 16.84
CA GLU A 688 -24.39 -13.09 17.76
C GLU A 688 -24.39 -12.39 19.12
N PHE A 689 -25.57 -12.28 19.71
CA PHE A 689 -25.74 -11.85 21.09
C PHE A 689 -26.57 -12.89 21.84
N ALA A 690 -26.32 -13.04 23.13
CA ALA A 690 -27.17 -13.86 23.98
C ALA A 690 -27.40 -13.24 25.35
N LEU A 691 -28.58 -13.51 25.90
CA LEU A 691 -28.90 -13.29 27.31
C LEU A 691 -28.95 -14.64 27.99
N ALA A 692 -28.37 -14.76 29.18
CA ALA A 692 -28.51 -15.95 30.01
C ALA A 692 -28.71 -15.61 31.48
N ILE A 693 -29.41 -16.52 32.17
CA ILE A 693 -29.62 -16.51 33.62
C ILE A 693 -29.07 -17.81 34.18
N ILE A 694 -28.23 -17.69 35.21
CA ILE A 694 -27.55 -18.80 35.87
C ILE A 694 -28.00 -18.82 37.34
N THR A 695 -28.49 -19.95 37.83
CA THR A 695 -28.99 -20.07 39.22
C THR A 695 -28.03 -20.80 40.16
N GLU A 696 -27.00 -21.46 39.63
CA GLU A 696 -25.91 -22.04 40.42
C GLU A 696 -24.77 -21.05 40.65
N PRO A 697 -23.96 -21.23 41.73
CA PRO A 697 -22.77 -20.43 41.94
C PRO A 697 -21.84 -20.54 40.74
N VAL A 698 -21.51 -19.40 40.13
CA VAL A 698 -20.60 -19.35 38.99
C VAL A 698 -19.22 -19.82 39.45
N SER A 699 -18.90 -21.10 39.21
CA SER A 699 -17.54 -21.60 39.40
C SER A 699 -16.59 -20.79 38.50
N ARG A 700 -15.31 -20.65 38.88
CA ARG A 700 -14.35 -19.80 38.16
C ARG A 700 -14.14 -20.16 36.68
N ASN A 701 -14.72 -21.26 36.19
CA ASN A 701 -14.63 -21.68 34.81
C ASN A 701 -15.74 -21.06 33.94
N LEU A 702 -15.61 -19.76 33.64
CA LEU A 702 -16.52 -19.03 32.73
C LEU A 702 -16.45 -19.50 31.27
N GLU A 703 -15.36 -20.16 30.89
CA GLU A 703 -15.19 -20.73 29.54
C GLU A 703 -16.21 -21.84 29.28
N SER A 704 -16.44 -22.74 30.25
CA SER A 704 -17.49 -23.77 30.16
C SER A 704 -18.88 -23.16 29.98
N VAL A 705 -19.20 -22.09 30.73
CA VAL A 705 -20.50 -21.41 30.63
C VAL A 705 -20.67 -20.73 29.26
N PHE A 706 -19.60 -20.14 28.74
CA PHE A 706 -19.57 -19.58 27.39
C PHE A 706 -19.82 -20.68 26.33
N ASP A 707 -19.17 -21.84 26.46
CA ASP A 707 -19.33 -22.96 25.55
C ASP A 707 -20.75 -23.58 25.60
N ASP A 708 -21.32 -23.74 26.80
CA ASP A 708 -22.67 -24.27 26.97
C ASP A 708 -23.72 -23.35 26.33
N ILE A 709 -23.58 -22.03 26.53
CA ILE A 709 -24.44 -21.04 25.87
C ILE A 709 -24.23 -21.15 24.35
N THR A 710 -23.00 -21.09 23.83
CA THR A 710 -22.72 -21.11 22.37
C THR A 710 -23.13 -22.40 21.68
N GLN A 711 -23.10 -23.55 22.35
CA GLN A 711 -23.54 -24.83 21.78
C GLN A 711 -25.05 -25.09 21.96
N GLY A 712 -25.73 -24.27 22.77
CA GLY A 712 -27.17 -24.44 23.05
C GLY A 712 -27.48 -25.58 24.02
N ASN A 713 -26.49 -26.01 24.81
CA ASN A 713 -26.62 -27.03 25.83
C ASN A 713 -27.28 -26.41 27.07
N GLY A 714 -28.59 -26.24 27.04
CA GLY A 714 -29.35 -25.73 28.19
C GLY A 714 -29.46 -26.77 29.32
N SER A 715 -29.31 -26.32 30.56
CA SER A 715 -29.65 -27.08 31.77
C SER A 715 -30.79 -26.39 32.53
N PRO A 716 -31.47 -27.05 33.48
CA PRO A 716 -32.44 -26.38 34.36
C PRO A 716 -31.87 -25.14 35.08
N GLU A 717 -30.55 -25.12 35.28
CA GLU A 717 -29.80 -24.10 36.01
C GLU A 717 -29.20 -23.00 35.11
N LEU A 718 -29.22 -23.19 33.78
CA LEU A 718 -28.74 -22.24 32.76
C LEU A 718 -29.82 -22.03 31.70
N LYS A 719 -30.50 -20.88 31.75
CA LYS A 719 -31.51 -20.50 30.75
C LYS A 719 -30.95 -19.41 29.84
N ALA A 720 -30.89 -19.64 28.53
CA ALA A 720 -30.34 -18.69 27.57
C ALA A 720 -31.31 -18.38 26.41
N ALA A 721 -31.23 -17.16 25.87
CA ALA A 721 -31.88 -16.72 24.65
C ALA A 721 -30.84 -16.08 23.72
N LYS A 722 -30.71 -16.62 22.51
CA LYS A 722 -29.76 -16.15 21.49
C LYS A 722 -30.45 -15.38 20.37
N TYR A 723 -29.69 -14.50 19.75
CA TYR A 723 -30.11 -13.78 18.57
C TYR A 723 -28.97 -13.60 17.58
N ASP A 724 -29.15 -14.18 16.41
CA ASP A 724 -28.26 -13.98 15.26
C ASP A 724 -28.73 -12.75 14.51
N LEU A 725 -27.90 -11.71 14.48
CA LEU A 725 -28.28 -10.41 13.94
C LEU A 725 -28.28 -10.46 12.39
N GLN A 726 -29.44 -10.79 11.79
CA GLN A 726 -29.61 -10.84 10.32
C GLN A 726 -30.04 -9.50 9.68
N ILE A 727 -30.53 -8.55 10.50
CA ILE A 727 -30.93 -7.19 10.13
C ILE A 727 -30.26 -6.19 11.08
N PRO A 728 -30.13 -4.88 10.75
CA PRO A 728 -29.24 -3.96 11.48
C PRO A 728 -29.50 -3.77 12.99
N GLN A 729 -30.68 -4.17 13.47
CA GLN A 729 -31.11 -4.10 14.86
C GLN A 729 -32.07 -5.24 15.20
N GLY A 730 -32.02 -5.75 16.43
CA GLY A 730 -32.88 -6.82 16.94
C GLY A 730 -33.22 -6.66 18.43
N THR A 731 -34.13 -7.50 18.93
CA THR A 731 -34.50 -7.50 20.36
C THR A 731 -34.48 -8.92 20.93
N LEU A 732 -33.93 -9.04 22.13
CA LEU A 732 -33.85 -10.25 22.93
C LEU A 732 -34.70 -10.07 24.20
N LYS A 733 -35.38 -11.12 24.62
CA LYS A 733 -36.11 -11.13 25.89
C LYS A 733 -35.96 -12.48 26.56
N LEU A 734 -35.63 -12.47 27.85
CA LEU A 734 -35.51 -13.64 28.70
C LEU A 734 -36.25 -13.40 30.01
N GLU A 735 -37.03 -14.38 30.46
CA GLU A 735 -37.75 -14.32 31.74
C GLU A 735 -37.37 -15.51 32.63
N HIS A 736 -37.12 -15.23 33.92
CA HIS A 736 -36.89 -16.24 34.94
C HIS A 736 -37.42 -15.73 36.30
N ASP A 737 -38.29 -16.51 36.95
CA ASP A 737 -38.98 -16.13 38.18
C ASP A 737 -39.52 -14.69 38.16
N SER A 738 -38.97 -13.82 39.01
CA SER A 738 -39.33 -12.41 39.14
C SER A 738 -38.45 -11.45 38.32
N LEU A 739 -37.58 -11.95 37.44
CA LEU A 739 -36.65 -11.14 36.64
C LEU A 739 -36.97 -11.24 35.15
N ILE A 740 -37.09 -10.09 34.49
CA ILE A 740 -37.19 -9.95 33.04
C ILE A 740 -35.95 -9.21 32.54
N ILE A 741 -35.28 -9.79 31.55
CA ILE A 741 -34.13 -9.19 30.88
C ILE A 741 -34.54 -8.91 29.44
N ARG A 742 -34.46 -7.65 29.04
CA ARG A 742 -34.66 -7.23 27.65
C ARG A 742 -33.36 -6.65 27.13
N ALA A 743 -32.98 -6.99 25.91
CA ALA A 743 -31.87 -6.33 25.25
C ALA A 743 -32.27 -5.85 23.86
N THR A 744 -31.88 -4.64 23.52
CA THR A 744 -31.87 -4.13 22.14
C THR A 744 -30.44 -4.23 21.64
N VAL A 745 -30.25 -4.95 20.54
CA VAL A 745 -28.93 -5.21 19.96
C VAL A 745 -28.85 -4.61 18.57
N SER A 746 -27.71 -4.03 18.21
CA SER A 746 -27.51 -3.41 16.88
C SER A 746 -26.06 -3.51 16.42
N ASN A 747 -25.85 -3.39 15.12
CA ASN A 747 -24.52 -3.40 14.50
C ASN A 747 -24.39 -2.30 13.43
N ILE A 748 -24.90 -1.10 13.74
CA ILE A 748 -24.84 0.07 12.86
C ILE A 748 -23.66 0.94 13.32
N HIS A 749 -22.56 0.91 12.57
CA HIS A 749 -21.27 1.58 12.85
C HIS A 749 -20.45 1.03 14.04
N VAL A 750 -21.10 0.68 15.16
CA VAL A 750 -20.51 0.07 16.36
C VAL A 750 -21.50 -0.97 16.87
N ALA A 751 -21.03 -2.11 17.37
CA ALA A 751 -21.93 -3.13 17.92
C ALA A 751 -22.41 -2.68 19.31
N LYS A 752 -23.71 -2.66 19.54
CA LYS A 752 -24.30 -2.17 20.80
C LYS A 752 -25.29 -3.16 21.37
N MET A 753 -25.27 -3.30 22.70
CA MET A 753 -26.22 -4.09 23.47
C MET A 753 -26.76 -3.24 24.62
N ASP A 754 -27.99 -2.75 24.47
CA ASP A 754 -28.71 -1.99 25.49
C ASP A 754 -29.62 -2.93 26.27
N VAL A 755 -29.25 -3.25 27.50
CA VAL A 755 -29.93 -4.20 28.39
C VAL A 755 -30.75 -3.47 29.44
N VAL A 756 -31.98 -3.94 29.66
CA VAL A 756 -32.89 -3.47 30.71
C VAL A 756 -33.29 -4.67 31.58
N LEU A 757 -32.99 -4.57 32.88
CA LEU A 757 -33.42 -5.53 33.90
C LEU A 757 -34.67 -5.00 34.59
N GLU A 758 -35.76 -5.76 34.57
CA GLU A 758 -37.05 -5.38 35.16
C GLU A 758 -37.52 -6.44 36.15
N THR A 759 -38.23 -6.00 37.19
CA THR A 759 -38.91 -6.94 38.09
C THR A 759 -40.22 -7.33 37.43
N LYS A 760 -40.49 -8.63 37.30
CA LYS A 760 -41.79 -9.13 36.85
C LYS A 760 -42.85 -8.68 37.87
N ALA A 761 -43.86 -7.95 37.41
CA ALA A 761 -45.01 -7.65 38.24
C ALA A 761 -45.65 -8.98 38.69
N PRO A 762 -46.09 -9.08 39.96
CA PRO A 762 -46.63 -10.32 40.53
C PRO A 762 -47.84 -10.86 39.76
#